data_AF-A0AAV7GUF0-F1
#
_entry.id   AF-A0AAV7GUF0-F1
#
_cell.length_a   1.000
_cell.length_b   1.000
_cell.length_c   1.000
_cell.angle_alpha   90.00
_cell.angle_beta   90.00
_cell.angle_gamma   90.00
#
_symmetry.space_group_name_H-M   'P 1'
#
loop_
_entity.id
_entity.type
_entity.pdbx_description
1 polymer ?
#
loop_
_entity_poly.entity_id
_entity_poly.type
_entity_poly.pdbx_seq_one_letter_code
_entity_poly.pdbx_strand_id
1 'polypeptide(L)'
;MAWSNLPEDLLYCISSKLPVVNFLRFSVVCNSWNSVFANNAHIRIHFHPSPWLLLPNNTGEASDTLTFWDLTIKEEVIACHHHFSSLSGHIFGRRCIGSKDGWLVTLDKKDLQPCIFNPLTKAEISLPSLFTIPEDKYHRMKPEYASDGSIELFYNEICPAFCTYAKDFRDVYFQKIVISSNDLLGTAIVIYGYNKLLALTRPGDQAWVLGPHLPPYHTNKHDEFEDVYYHEEEQKFYAITHFSRVLAFDHNGQNVEMICPPIQDHYTINSNCKKYIFFLMGTLLKIERDIIITTVPINERYAGKTIRISVLKLEQDVVASSSSFSQWTSIKDLGDFSLFVGCNQTFSLHHTTVPEIRPNCIYFSDHLDEFLTGPLQSDLLYCISSQLPVVDFLRFSVVCTSWNSAFANNARIRIHFHPSPWLLLPNNTGEASDTLTFWDLTIKEEVIVCHHHFSSLSGHIFGRRCIGSKDGWLVTLDKKDLQPCIFNPLTKAEISLPSLFTIPEDKYHRMKPEYASDGSIELFYNEICPAFCTYAKDFHDVYFQKIVISSNDLLGTAIVIYGYNKLLALTRPGDQAWVLGPHLPPYHTNKHDEFEDVYYHEEEQKFYAITHFSRVLAFDHNGQNVEMICPPIQDHYTINSNCKKYIFFLMGTLLKIERDIIIIALPINERYAGKTIRISVLKLEQDVVASSSSFSQWTSIKDLGDFSLFVGCNQTFSLHHTTVPEIRPNCIYFSDHLDELSPNVVNHDAGFFDLHNGCFHYFSDSESQLNWPPSIWFMPSLS
;
A
#
# COMPACT_ATOMS: atom_id res chain seq x y z
N MET A 1 25.90 -14.33 -40.64
CA MET A 1 26.95 -13.46 -40.09
C MET A 1 26.85 -13.52 -38.57
N ALA A 2 27.98 -13.66 -37.87
CA ALA A 2 27.98 -13.57 -36.41
C ALA A 2 27.77 -12.11 -35.99
N TRP A 3 26.91 -11.87 -35.01
CA TRP A 3 26.62 -10.52 -34.47
C TRP A 3 27.88 -9.79 -33.99
N SER A 4 28.94 -10.51 -33.63
CA SER A 4 30.26 -9.98 -33.24
C SER A 4 30.98 -9.17 -34.34
N ASN A 5 30.53 -9.24 -35.60
CA ASN A 5 31.19 -8.65 -36.76
C ASN A 5 30.45 -7.42 -37.32
N LEU A 6 29.63 -6.74 -36.51
CA LEU A 6 29.02 -5.47 -36.90
C LEU A 6 30.10 -4.41 -37.18
N PRO A 7 29.98 -3.64 -38.29
CA PRO A 7 30.83 -2.49 -38.57
C PRO A 7 30.81 -1.46 -37.44
N GLU A 8 31.95 -0.80 -37.20
CA GLU A 8 32.10 0.21 -36.14
C GLU A 8 31.10 1.36 -36.27
N ASP A 9 30.80 1.80 -37.50
CA ASP A 9 29.82 2.87 -37.76
C ASP A 9 28.40 2.50 -37.29
N LEU A 10 28.02 1.22 -37.37
CA LEU A 10 26.73 0.73 -36.90
C LEU A 10 26.72 0.59 -35.38
N LEU A 11 27.81 0.11 -34.78
CA LEU A 11 27.98 0.09 -33.32
C LEU A 11 27.89 1.52 -32.75
N TYR A 12 28.47 2.49 -33.44
CA TYR A 12 28.37 3.92 -33.11
C TYR A 12 26.92 4.43 -33.18
N CYS A 13 26.21 4.18 -34.28
CA CYS A 13 24.82 4.60 -34.45
C CYS A 13 23.87 3.99 -33.41
N ILE A 14 24.12 2.75 -32.99
CA ILE A 14 23.32 2.09 -31.94
C ILE A 14 23.66 2.70 -30.58
N SER A 15 24.96 2.75 -30.24
CA SER A 15 25.43 3.16 -28.92
C SER A 15 25.07 4.61 -28.57
N SER A 16 25.06 5.52 -29.56
CA SER A 16 24.65 6.91 -29.39
C SER A 16 23.16 7.10 -29.10
N LYS A 17 22.34 6.06 -29.24
CA LYS A 17 20.90 6.08 -28.95
C LYS A 17 20.52 5.31 -27.69
N LEU A 18 21.48 4.71 -26.99
CA LEU A 18 21.21 3.90 -25.80
C LEU A 18 21.34 4.74 -24.53
N PRO A 19 20.42 4.59 -23.55
CA PRO A 19 20.62 5.08 -22.18
C PRO A 19 21.90 4.47 -21.56
N VAL A 20 22.51 5.20 -20.62
CA VAL A 20 23.83 4.85 -20.04
C VAL A 20 23.92 3.40 -19.53
N VAL A 21 22.87 2.84 -18.93
CA VAL A 21 22.86 1.45 -18.43
C VAL A 21 22.85 0.43 -19.57
N ASN A 22 22.00 0.65 -20.58
CA ASN A 22 21.94 -0.24 -21.74
C ASN A 22 23.21 -0.13 -22.58
N PHE A 23 23.82 1.05 -22.61
CA PHE A 23 25.11 1.30 -23.23
C PHE A 23 26.25 0.54 -22.51
N LEU A 24 26.29 0.51 -21.18
CA LEU A 24 27.27 -0.30 -20.44
C LEU A 24 27.05 -1.80 -20.64
N ARG A 25 25.81 -2.26 -20.72
CA ARG A 25 25.50 -3.65 -21.10
C ARG A 25 25.94 -3.95 -22.53
N PHE A 26 25.83 -2.98 -23.42
CA PHE A 26 26.26 -3.09 -24.81
C PHE A 26 27.79 -3.21 -24.94
N SER A 27 28.55 -2.50 -24.11
CA SER A 27 30.03 -2.54 -24.17
C SER A 27 30.63 -3.86 -23.70
N VAL A 28 29.91 -4.65 -22.89
CA VAL A 28 30.40 -5.94 -22.35
C VAL A 28 29.97 -7.16 -23.17
N VAL A 29 29.30 -6.97 -24.32
CA VAL A 29 28.81 -8.08 -25.16
C VAL A 29 29.95 -8.92 -25.75
N CYS A 30 31.03 -8.29 -26.22
CA CYS A 30 32.23 -9.00 -26.69
C CYS A 30 33.46 -8.07 -26.74
N ASN A 31 34.66 -8.65 -26.84
CA ASN A 31 35.92 -7.90 -26.90
C ASN A 31 36.01 -6.91 -28.07
N SER A 32 35.42 -7.24 -29.23
CA SER A 32 35.37 -6.35 -30.40
C SER A 32 34.60 -5.07 -30.07
N TRP A 33 33.37 -5.21 -29.54
CA TRP A 33 32.53 -4.06 -29.18
C TRP A 33 33.12 -3.27 -28.00
N ASN A 34 33.73 -3.96 -27.03
CA ASN A 34 34.45 -3.33 -25.93
C ASN A 34 35.66 -2.51 -26.42
N SER A 35 36.35 -2.97 -27.46
CA SER A 35 37.51 -2.26 -28.02
C SER A 35 37.12 -0.97 -28.75
N VAL A 36 36.00 -0.98 -29.48
CA VAL A 36 35.40 0.23 -30.09
C VAL A 36 35.02 1.24 -29.01
N PHE A 37 34.56 0.75 -27.86
CA PHE A 37 34.24 1.58 -26.70
C PHE A 37 35.48 2.19 -26.02
N ALA A 38 36.52 1.38 -25.78
CA ALA A 38 37.75 1.82 -25.12
C ALA A 38 38.52 2.89 -25.92
N ASN A 39 38.44 2.84 -27.26
CA ASN A 39 39.20 3.71 -28.16
C ASN A 39 38.49 5.01 -28.55
N ASN A 40 37.17 5.13 -28.33
CA ASN A 40 36.39 6.28 -28.78
C ASN A 40 35.87 7.13 -27.61
N ALA A 41 36.75 8.01 -27.10
CA ALA A 41 36.37 9.00 -26.08
C ALA A 41 35.20 9.90 -26.50
N HIS A 42 34.97 10.10 -27.81
CA HIS A 42 33.86 10.87 -28.37
C HIS A 42 32.48 10.25 -28.14
N ILE A 43 32.39 8.93 -27.90
CA ILE A 43 31.12 8.28 -27.55
C ILE A 43 30.62 8.77 -26.18
N ARG A 44 31.52 9.21 -25.29
CA ARG A 44 31.14 9.78 -23.99
C ARG A 44 30.46 11.15 -24.07
N ILE A 45 30.54 11.83 -25.22
CA ILE A 45 30.08 13.21 -25.42
C ILE A 45 28.61 13.27 -25.86
N HIS A 46 28.06 12.15 -26.36
CA HIS A 46 26.70 12.09 -26.93
C HIS A 46 25.68 11.35 -26.04
N PHE A 47 25.95 11.20 -24.74
CA PHE A 47 24.95 10.66 -23.83
C PHE A 47 23.79 11.63 -23.69
N HIS A 48 22.56 11.13 -23.84
CA HIS A 48 21.39 11.82 -23.29
C HIS A 48 21.55 11.84 -21.76
N PRO A 49 21.71 13.02 -21.13
CA PRO A 49 21.84 13.11 -19.68
C PRO A 49 20.51 12.70 -19.05
N SER A 50 20.51 11.64 -18.25
CA SER A 50 19.33 11.26 -17.46
C SER A 50 19.60 11.58 -15.99
N PRO A 51 18.85 12.52 -15.37
CA PRO A 51 18.99 12.81 -13.96
C PRO A 51 18.43 11.66 -13.12
N TRP A 52 19.29 11.07 -12.31
CA TRP A 52 18.97 9.96 -11.42
C TRP A 52 18.84 10.43 -9.98
N LEU A 53 17.70 10.15 -9.36
CA LEU A 53 17.48 10.40 -7.94
C LEU A 53 17.85 9.16 -7.13
N LEU A 54 18.85 9.27 -6.24
CA LEU A 54 19.16 8.19 -5.30
C LEU A 54 17.99 8.03 -4.32
N LEU A 55 17.41 6.84 -4.26
CA LEU A 55 16.30 6.53 -3.37
C LEU A 55 16.80 6.01 -2.02
N PRO A 56 16.13 6.36 -0.91
CA PRO A 56 16.42 5.79 0.40
C PRO A 56 16.11 4.29 0.41
N ASN A 57 16.79 3.55 1.29
CA ASN A 57 16.57 2.11 1.47
C ASN A 57 16.26 1.79 2.95
N ASN A 58 15.67 0.61 3.19
CA ASN A 58 15.18 0.21 4.52
C ASN A 58 16.27 -0.29 5.47
N THR A 59 17.45 -0.64 4.95
CA THR A 59 18.62 -1.08 5.75
C THR A 59 19.61 0.06 5.99
N GLY A 60 19.29 1.28 5.52
CA GLY A 60 20.15 2.45 5.54
C GLY A 60 21.55 2.15 5.00
N GLU A 61 22.53 2.37 5.85
CA GLU A 61 23.95 2.15 5.55
C GLU A 61 24.38 0.69 5.68
N ALA A 62 23.52 -0.18 6.21
CA ALA A 62 23.78 -1.62 6.18
C ALA A 62 23.45 -2.26 4.82
N SER A 63 22.91 -1.47 3.87
CA SER A 63 22.64 -1.92 2.50
C SER A 63 23.93 -2.14 1.72
N ASP A 64 23.93 -3.17 0.88
CA ASP A 64 24.93 -3.42 -0.16
C ASP A 64 24.42 -3.02 -1.56
N THR A 65 23.30 -2.29 -1.62
CA THR A 65 22.65 -1.85 -2.86
C THR A 65 22.41 -0.35 -2.92
N LEU A 66 22.49 0.22 -4.14
CA LEU A 66 22.01 1.55 -4.48
C LEU A 66 20.86 1.43 -5.48
N THR A 67 19.78 2.16 -5.23
CA THR A 67 18.65 2.24 -6.16
C THR A 67 18.47 3.68 -6.60
N PHE A 68 18.48 3.90 -7.91
CA PHE A 68 18.21 5.20 -8.51
C PHE A 68 16.88 5.19 -9.24
N TRP A 69 16.12 6.27 -9.12
CA TRP A 69 14.99 6.54 -9.99
C TRP A 69 15.42 7.41 -11.17
N ASP A 70 15.21 6.89 -12.37
CA ASP A 70 15.40 7.61 -13.62
C ASP A 70 14.17 8.47 -13.94
N LEU A 71 14.32 9.79 -13.88
CA LEU A 71 13.22 10.72 -14.09
C LEU A 71 12.80 10.85 -15.56
N THR A 72 13.50 10.19 -16.49
CA THR A 72 13.21 10.27 -17.94
C THR A 72 12.33 9.12 -18.45
N ILE A 73 12.13 8.05 -17.66
CA ILE A 73 11.36 6.87 -18.07
C ILE A 73 9.90 7.03 -17.63
N LYS A 74 8.95 7.00 -18.59
CA LYS A 74 7.50 7.07 -18.32
C LYS A 74 6.98 5.75 -17.74
N GLU A 75 6.01 5.84 -16.83
CA GLU A 75 5.45 4.75 -15.99
C GLU A 75 4.89 3.53 -16.76
N GLU A 76 4.72 3.62 -18.08
CA GLU A 76 4.15 2.56 -18.92
C GLU A 76 5.18 1.50 -19.40
N VAL A 77 6.48 1.67 -19.12
CA VAL A 77 7.52 0.71 -19.53
C VAL A 77 8.28 0.14 -18.32
N ILE A 78 8.47 -1.17 -18.34
CA ILE A 78 9.13 -1.99 -17.31
C ILE A 78 10.48 -1.38 -16.88
N ALA A 79 10.54 -0.96 -15.60
CA ALA A 79 11.67 -0.49 -14.80
C ALA A 79 12.20 0.95 -15.06
N CYS A 80 11.62 1.93 -14.37
CA CYS A 80 12.19 3.28 -14.15
C CYS A 80 13.30 3.31 -13.06
N HIS A 81 13.64 2.15 -12.49
CA HIS A 81 14.63 2.04 -11.41
C HIS A 81 15.91 1.34 -11.87
N HIS A 82 17.05 1.93 -11.55
CA HIS A 82 18.37 1.34 -11.75
C HIS A 82 18.90 0.81 -10.42
N HIS A 83 19.05 -0.51 -10.33
CA HIS A 83 19.52 -1.20 -9.13
C HIS A 83 20.97 -1.65 -9.30
N PHE A 84 21.83 -1.20 -8.40
CA PHE A 84 23.22 -1.64 -8.27
C PHE A 84 23.35 -2.49 -7.01
N SER A 85 23.85 -3.72 -7.15
CA SER A 85 24.05 -4.66 -6.05
C SER A 85 25.52 -5.10 -5.94
N SER A 86 25.84 -5.83 -4.88
CA SER A 86 27.22 -6.29 -4.59
C SER A 86 28.19 -5.11 -4.42
N LEU A 87 27.75 -4.06 -3.71
CA LEU A 87 28.54 -2.87 -3.39
C LEU A 87 29.00 -2.84 -1.93
N SER A 88 28.87 -3.95 -1.19
CA SER A 88 29.21 -4.02 0.24
C SER A 88 30.63 -3.55 0.56
N GLY A 89 31.60 -3.81 -0.31
CA GLY A 89 32.97 -3.30 -0.16
C GLY A 89 33.15 -1.79 -0.37
N HIS A 90 32.15 -1.11 -0.92
CA HIS A 90 32.24 0.27 -1.41
C HIS A 90 31.32 1.24 -0.66
N ILE A 91 30.14 0.80 -0.22
CA ILE A 91 29.10 1.69 0.36
C ILE A 91 28.62 1.28 1.77
N PHE A 92 28.99 0.11 2.26
CA PHE A 92 28.53 -0.37 3.57
C PHE A 92 29.05 0.53 4.69
N GLY A 93 28.16 1.01 5.55
CA GLY A 93 28.49 1.94 6.63
C GLY A 93 28.71 3.38 6.17
N ARG A 94 28.38 3.73 4.91
CA ARG A 94 28.68 5.04 4.33
C ARG A 94 27.42 5.79 3.88
N ARG A 95 27.35 7.08 4.20
CA ARG A 95 26.25 7.99 3.81
C ARG A 95 26.62 8.81 2.58
N CYS A 96 25.70 9.01 1.64
CA CYS A 96 25.93 9.96 0.54
C CYS A 96 25.75 11.41 1.02
N ILE A 97 26.76 12.26 0.80
CA ILE A 97 26.81 13.67 1.25
C ILE A 97 27.13 14.65 0.10
N GLY A 98 27.12 14.15 -1.14
CA GLY A 98 27.40 14.94 -2.34
C GLY A 98 27.32 14.10 -3.61
N SER A 99 27.19 14.76 -4.75
CA SER A 99 27.35 14.13 -6.06
C SER A 99 27.71 15.18 -7.12
N LYS A 100 28.46 14.73 -8.14
CA LYS A 100 28.84 15.51 -9.33
C LYS A 100 29.09 14.57 -10.51
N ASP A 101 28.49 14.86 -11.65
CA ASP A 101 28.74 14.20 -12.94
C ASP A 101 28.74 12.66 -12.89
N GLY A 102 27.75 12.08 -12.19
CA GLY A 102 27.58 10.63 -12.04
C GLY A 102 28.43 9.98 -10.94
N TRP A 103 29.23 10.75 -10.21
CA TRP A 103 29.97 10.31 -9.03
C TRP A 103 29.23 10.70 -7.75
N LEU A 104 29.29 9.84 -6.75
CA LEU A 104 28.78 10.06 -5.40
C LEU A 104 29.93 10.40 -4.47
N VAL A 105 29.70 11.29 -3.51
CA VAL A 105 30.58 11.49 -2.37
C VAL A 105 29.96 10.77 -1.18
N THR A 106 30.65 9.76 -0.67
CA THR A 106 30.19 8.92 0.46
C THR A 106 31.05 9.17 1.69
N LEU A 107 30.45 9.21 2.87
CA LEU A 107 31.11 9.47 4.14
C LEU A 107 30.94 8.29 5.09
N ASP A 108 32.05 7.72 5.54
CA ASP A 108 32.06 6.60 6.48
C ASP A 108 31.48 6.98 7.86
N LYS A 109 30.80 6.03 8.51
CA LYS A 109 30.27 6.21 9.86
C LYS A 109 31.33 6.14 10.96
N LYS A 110 32.40 5.36 10.78
CA LYS A 110 33.38 5.05 11.83
C LYS A 110 34.56 6.01 11.79
N ASP A 111 35.20 6.15 10.64
CA ASP A 111 36.44 6.93 10.50
C ASP A 111 36.21 8.33 9.90
N LEU A 112 34.96 8.66 9.54
CA LEU A 112 34.59 9.89 8.84
C LEU A 112 35.46 10.15 7.60
N GLN A 113 35.90 9.10 6.92
CA GLN A 113 36.66 9.20 5.69
C GLN A 113 35.71 9.39 4.50
N PRO A 114 35.79 10.49 3.75
CA PRO A 114 35.01 10.63 2.53
C PRO A 114 35.64 9.84 1.38
N CYS A 115 34.81 9.34 0.46
CA CYS A 115 35.22 8.64 -0.75
C CYS A 115 34.35 9.10 -1.92
N ILE A 116 35.00 9.49 -3.02
CA ILE A 116 34.36 9.78 -4.29
C ILE A 116 34.22 8.45 -5.03
N PHE A 117 33.00 8.00 -5.26
CA PHE A 117 32.68 6.67 -5.76
C PHE A 117 31.81 6.75 -7.01
N ASN A 118 32.18 5.99 -8.04
CA ASN A 118 31.37 5.85 -9.25
C ASN A 118 30.61 4.50 -9.23
N PRO A 119 29.28 4.49 -9.12
CA PRO A 119 28.50 3.25 -9.07
C PRO A 119 28.58 2.39 -10.33
N LEU A 120 28.87 3.00 -11.49
CA LEU A 120 28.92 2.32 -12.79
C LEU A 120 30.26 1.61 -13.02
N THR A 121 31.36 2.29 -12.69
CA THR A 121 32.73 1.78 -12.92
C THR A 121 33.34 1.13 -11.68
N LYS A 122 32.73 1.33 -10.51
CA LYS A 122 33.28 1.00 -9.18
C LYS A 122 34.62 1.68 -8.87
N ALA A 123 34.95 2.74 -9.60
CA ALA A 123 36.14 3.53 -9.33
C ALA A 123 35.96 4.33 -8.04
N GLU A 124 37.05 4.45 -7.27
CA GLU A 124 37.06 5.07 -5.95
C GLU A 124 38.27 6.00 -5.80
N ILE A 125 38.03 7.15 -5.17
CA ILE A 125 39.05 8.11 -4.79
C ILE A 125 38.80 8.48 -3.32
N SER A 126 39.68 8.03 -2.43
CA SER A 126 39.58 8.34 -1.00
C SER A 126 40.13 9.73 -0.70
N LEU A 127 39.46 10.44 0.22
CA LEU A 127 39.91 11.70 0.80
C LEU A 127 40.41 11.47 2.24
N PRO A 128 41.12 12.43 2.86
CA PRO A 128 41.49 12.33 4.28
C PRO A 128 40.26 12.27 5.18
N SER A 129 40.38 11.61 6.33
CA SER A 129 39.36 11.61 7.37
C SER A 129 39.01 13.04 7.80
N LEU A 130 37.72 13.33 8.00
CA LEU A 130 37.26 14.62 8.50
C LEU A 130 37.72 14.90 9.94
N PHE A 131 38.19 13.89 10.68
CA PHE A 131 38.88 14.11 11.96
C PHE A 131 40.21 14.87 11.84
N THR A 132 40.76 14.97 10.62
CA THR A 132 42.02 15.70 10.38
C THR A 132 41.81 17.19 10.16
N ILE A 133 40.57 17.69 10.17
CA ILE A 133 40.28 19.13 10.14
C ILE A 133 40.96 19.79 11.35
N PRO A 134 41.78 20.84 11.17
CA PRO A 134 42.47 21.50 12.27
C PRO A 134 41.50 22.16 13.26
N GLU A 135 41.76 22.01 14.56
CA GLU A 135 41.07 22.81 15.58
C GLU A 135 41.39 24.30 15.40
N ASP A 136 40.38 25.15 15.54
CA ASP A 136 40.56 26.60 15.47
C ASP A 136 39.75 27.32 16.57
N LYS A 137 39.57 28.64 16.44
CA LYS A 137 38.79 29.45 17.40
C LYS A 137 37.27 29.29 17.27
N TYR A 138 36.78 28.57 16.25
CA TYR A 138 35.37 28.37 15.94
C TYR A 138 34.97 26.88 15.92
N HIS A 139 35.97 25.97 15.89
CA HIS A 139 35.84 24.52 15.82
C HIS A 139 36.71 23.84 16.91
N ARG A 140 36.05 23.38 17.98
CA ARG A 140 36.65 22.54 19.04
C ARG A 140 35.64 21.51 19.55
N MET A 141 35.55 20.39 18.85
CA MET A 141 34.73 19.27 19.30
C MET A 141 35.56 18.34 20.16
N LYS A 142 35.04 17.98 21.33
CA LYS A 142 35.64 16.96 22.19
C LYS A 142 34.67 15.79 22.37
N PRO A 143 35.19 14.55 22.39
CA PRO A 143 34.41 13.39 22.76
C PRO A 143 34.20 13.37 24.28
N GLU A 144 32.99 13.01 24.69
CA GLU A 144 32.66 12.59 26.05
C GLU A 144 32.52 11.07 26.07
N TYR A 145 33.13 10.43 27.06
CA TYR A 145 33.21 8.98 27.15
C TYR A 145 32.24 8.46 28.21
N ALA A 146 31.48 7.41 27.86
CA ALA A 146 30.69 6.64 28.80
C ALA A 146 31.60 5.85 29.77
N SER A 147 30.99 5.33 30.84
CA SER A 147 31.69 4.52 31.84
C SER A 147 32.38 3.26 31.31
N ASP A 148 31.99 2.76 30.13
CA ASP A 148 32.60 1.62 29.45
C ASP A 148 33.75 2.01 28.50
N GLY A 149 34.06 3.30 28.38
CA GLY A 149 35.11 3.86 27.50
C GLY A 149 34.66 4.11 26.06
N SER A 150 33.39 3.88 25.71
CA SER A 150 32.84 4.26 24.41
C SER A 150 32.56 5.77 24.33
N ILE A 151 32.62 6.37 23.13
CA ILE A 151 32.25 7.78 22.94
C ILE A 151 30.72 7.87 22.95
N GLU A 152 30.17 8.58 23.93
CA GLU A 152 28.73 8.76 24.09
C GLU A 152 28.25 10.00 23.34
N LEU A 153 28.95 11.12 23.52
CA LEU A 153 28.60 12.43 22.99
C LEU A 153 29.82 13.11 22.38
N PHE A 154 29.56 14.04 21.48
CA PHE A 154 30.50 15.09 21.10
C PHE A 154 29.92 16.42 21.55
N TYR A 155 30.71 17.21 22.27
CA TYR A 155 30.33 18.55 22.68
C TYR A 155 31.32 19.59 22.13
N ASN A 156 30.83 20.80 21.92
CA ASN A 156 31.67 21.93 21.51
C ASN A 156 32.19 22.66 22.77
N GLU A 157 33.50 22.73 22.95
CA GLU A 157 34.10 23.44 24.09
C GLU A 157 33.79 24.94 24.10
N ILE A 158 33.64 25.55 22.92
CA ILE A 158 33.39 26.98 22.75
C ILE A 158 31.90 27.30 22.98
N CYS A 159 31.00 26.38 22.61
CA CYS A 159 29.57 26.49 22.83
C CYS A 159 29.04 25.22 23.53
N PRO A 160 29.14 25.14 24.87
CA PRO A 160 28.73 23.94 25.62
C PRO A 160 27.25 23.57 25.46
N ALA A 161 26.41 24.50 25.00
CA ALA A 161 25.01 24.24 24.67
C ALA A 161 24.85 23.33 23.43
N PHE A 162 25.87 23.25 22.58
CA PHE A 162 25.89 22.31 21.46
C PHE A 162 26.57 20.99 21.88
N CYS A 163 25.74 19.96 22.04
CA CYS A 163 26.16 18.57 22.19
C CYS A 163 25.33 17.68 21.26
N THR A 164 25.92 16.60 20.77
CA THR A 164 25.23 15.62 19.93
C THR A 164 25.71 14.22 20.26
N TYR A 165 24.85 13.23 20.11
CA TYR A 165 25.23 11.84 20.32
C TYR A 165 26.26 11.39 19.29
N ALA A 166 27.19 10.54 19.70
CA ALA A 166 28.22 10.00 18.81
C ALA A 166 27.62 9.34 17.56
N LYS A 167 26.45 8.71 17.69
CA LYS A 167 25.72 8.08 16.58
C LYS A 167 25.19 9.08 15.54
N ASP A 168 24.93 10.33 15.95
CA ASP A 168 24.32 11.40 15.14
C ASP A 168 25.37 12.45 14.71
N PHE A 169 26.57 12.42 15.31
CA PHE A 169 27.63 13.41 15.08
C PHE A 169 27.96 13.61 13.60
N ARG A 170 28.18 12.53 12.85
CA ARG A 170 28.46 12.60 11.41
C ARG A 170 27.39 13.41 10.66
N ASP A 171 26.13 13.17 11.00
CA ASP A 171 24.96 13.64 10.24
C ASP A 171 24.56 15.06 10.59
N VAL A 172 24.80 15.48 11.84
CA VAL A 172 24.56 16.86 12.29
C VAL A 172 25.75 17.76 11.96
N TYR A 173 26.97 17.21 12.02
CA TYR A 173 28.18 18.01 11.97
C TYR A 173 28.74 18.20 10.56
N PHE A 174 28.45 17.32 9.61
CA PHE A 174 28.91 17.45 8.23
C PHE A 174 27.70 17.50 7.30
N GLN A 175 27.59 18.58 6.52
CA GLN A 175 26.34 18.87 5.79
C GLN A 175 26.43 18.55 4.30
N LYS A 176 27.52 18.94 3.65
CA LYS A 176 27.67 18.81 2.20
C LYS A 176 29.14 18.75 1.80
N ILE A 177 29.47 17.90 0.82
CA ILE A 177 30.78 17.92 0.15
C ILE A 177 30.59 18.21 -1.34
N VAL A 178 31.32 19.20 -1.84
CA VAL A 178 31.36 19.62 -3.24
C VAL A 178 32.76 19.40 -3.78
N ILE A 179 32.86 18.87 -5.00
CA ILE A 179 34.13 18.53 -5.64
C ILE A 179 34.27 19.29 -6.96
N SER A 180 35.48 19.75 -7.30
CA SER A 180 35.70 20.44 -8.59
C SER A 180 35.92 19.50 -9.76
N SER A 181 36.53 18.33 -9.52
CA SER A 181 36.77 17.30 -10.53
C SER A 181 36.65 15.90 -9.92
N ASN A 182 36.40 14.90 -10.76
CA ASN A 182 36.29 13.49 -10.42
C ASN A 182 37.62 12.74 -10.65
N ASP A 183 38.75 13.43 -10.45
CA ASP A 183 40.11 12.91 -10.64
C ASP A 183 41.01 13.29 -9.44
N LEU A 184 42.29 12.89 -9.50
CA LEU A 184 43.26 13.17 -8.44
C LEU A 184 43.70 14.64 -8.35
N LEU A 185 43.30 15.50 -9.29
CA LEU A 185 43.62 16.93 -9.32
C LEU A 185 42.47 17.79 -8.75
N GLY A 186 41.29 17.19 -8.55
CA GLY A 186 40.14 17.86 -7.97
C GLY A 186 40.39 18.38 -6.56
N THR A 187 39.65 19.42 -6.19
CA THR A 187 39.58 19.94 -4.82
C THR A 187 38.19 19.63 -4.27
N ALA A 188 38.14 19.10 -3.06
CA ALA A 188 36.90 18.85 -2.32
C ALA A 188 36.73 19.92 -1.23
N ILE A 189 35.51 20.40 -1.06
CA ILE A 189 35.11 21.35 -0.02
C ILE A 189 34.00 20.73 0.81
N VAL A 190 34.14 20.76 2.12
CA VAL A 190 33.11 20.34 3.08
C VAL A 190 32.52 21.54 3.81
N ILE A 191 31.20 21.56 3.95
CA ILE A 191 30.49 22.42 4.89
C ILE A 191 30.32 21.65 6.20
N TYR A 192 30.86 22.18 7.30
CA TYR A 192 30.93 21.45 8.57
C TYR A 192 30.74 22.33 9.81
N GLY A 193 30.37 21.68 10.90
CA GLY A 193 30.18 22.25 12.22
C GLY A 193 28.91 23.07 12.41
N TYR A 194 28.64 23.41 13.67
CA TYR A 194 27.48 24.21 14.07
C TYR A 194 27.44 25.58 13.36
N ASN A 195 28.60 26.21 13.19
CA ASN A 195 28.72 27.51 12.50
C ASN A 195 28.81 27.38 10.96
N LYS A 196 28.60 26.17 10.41
CA LYS A 196 28.71 25.82 8.97
C LYS A 196 29.91 26.47 8.29
N LEU A 197 31.11 26.06 8.68
CA LEU A 197 32.39 26.53 8.16
C LEU A 197 32.80 25.72 6.91
N LEU A 198 33.82 26.20 6.20
CA LEU A 198 34.41 25.51 5.05
C LEU A 198 35.77 24.91 5.40
N ALA A 199 36.02 23.69 4.96
CA ALA A 199 37.35 23.10 4.88
C ALA A 199 37.55 22.48 3.50
N LEU A 200 38.80 22.38 3.06
CA LEU A 200 39.17 21.93 1.73
C LEU A 200 40.33 20.94 1.75
N THR A 201 40.34 20.03 0.79
CA THR A 201 41.38 19.00 0.62
C THR A 201 41.49 18.61 -0.85
N ARG A 202 42.62 18.01 -1.22
CA ARG A 202 42.80 17.30 -2.48
C ARG A 202 42.96 15.80 -2.25
N PRO A 203 42.64 14.96 -3.25
CA PRO A 203 43.02 13.56 -3.23
C PRO A 203 44.52 13.39 -3.01
N GLY A 204 44.90 12.58 -2.01
CA GLY A 204 46.30 12.32 -1.65
C GLY A 204 46.88 13.24 -0.57
N ASP A 205 46.19 14.32 -0.20
CA ASP A 205 46.55 15.09 1.00
C ASP A 205 46.47 14.21 2.26
N GLN A 206 47.10 14.64 3.35
CA GLN A 206 47.07 13.92 4.63
C GLN A 206 46.02 14.49 5.60
N ALA A 207 45.61 15.74 5.39
CA ALA A 207 44.68 16.45 6.26
C ALA A 207 43.90 17.50 5.48
N TRP A 208 42.73 17.87 6.02
CA TRP A 208 41.96 19.01 5.53
C TRP A 208 42.63 20.34 5.94
N VAL A 209 42.41 21.38 5.15
CA VAL A 209 42.85 22.75 5.43
C VAL A 209 41.62 23.63 5.61
N LEU A 210 41.70 24.60 6.51
CA LEU A 210 40.61 25.56 6.73
C LEU A 210 40.39 26.42 5.48
N GLY A 211 39.12 26.56 5.08
CA GLY A 211 38.72 27.40 3.96
C GLY A 211 38.60 28.89 4.33
N PRO A 212 38.06 29.70 3.41
CA PRO A 212 37.82 31.12 3.65
C PRO A 212 36.98 31.37 4.92
N HIS A 213 37.51 32.16 5.84
CA HIS A 213 36.78 32.57 7.04
C HIS A 213 35.97 33.84 6.79
N LEU A 214 34.77 33.89 7.37
CA LEU A 214 33.92 35.07 7.34
C LEU A 214 34.30 36.01 8.50
N PRO A 215 34.47 37.33 8.25
CA PRO A 215 34.46 38.28 9.36
C PRO A 215 33.06 38.26 10.01
N PRO A 216 32.98 38.38 11.35
CA PRO A 216 31.73 38.34 12.08
C PRO A 216 30.77 39.41 11.54
N TYR A 217 29.54 39.00 11.28
CA TYR A 217 28.52 39.87 10.71
C TYR A 217 28.00 40.90 11.73
N HIS A 218 27.88 40.49 13.01
CA HIS A 218 27.62 41.35 14.17
C HIS A 218 28.33 40.83 15.43
N THR A 219 28.36 41.63 16.50
CA THR A 219 29.09 41.35 17.75
C THR A 219 28.74 40.02 18.43
N ASN A 220 27.59 39.40 18.12
CA ASN A 220 27.12 38.16 18.77
C ASN A 220 26.53 37.08 17.81
N LYS A 221 26.60 37.22 16.47
CA LYS A 221 26.09 36.19 15.53
C LYS A 221 27.05 35.96 14.36
N HIS A 222 27.40 34.69 14.14
CA HIS A 222 28.18 34.24 12.98
C HIS A 222 27.29 34.11 11.75
N ASP A 223 27.86 34.37 10.57
CA ASP A 223 27.22 34.13 9.28
C ASP A 223 27.64 32.72 8.84
N GLU A 224 26.67 31.88 8.50
CA GLU A 224 26.86 30.42 8.29
C GLU A 224 26.80 30.11 6.79
N PHE A 225 27.69 29.25 6.26
CA PHE A 225 27.60 28.82 4.86
C PHE A 225 26.43 27.84 4.65
N GLU A 226 25.64 28.02 3.59
CA GLU A 226 24.50 27.15 3.26
C GLU A 226 24.77 26.27 2.03
N ASP A 227 25.52 26.77 1.05
CA ASP A 227 25.85 26.02 -0.16
C ASP A 227 27.16 26.49 -0.79
N VAL A 228 27.77 25.59 -1.57
CA VAL A 228 28.99 25.83 -2.36
C VAL A 228 28.77 25.30 -3.77
N TYR A 229 29.19 26.06 -4.77
CA TYR A 229 29.11 25.69 -6.18
C TYR A 229 30.48 25.86 -6.84
N TYR A 230 30.90 24.86 -7.61
CA TYR A 230 32.10 24.97 -8.43
C TYR A 230 31.74 25.41 -9.85
N HIS A 231 32.25 26.55 -10.29
CA HIS A 231 32.07 27.06 -11.64
C HIS A 231 33.25 26.64 -12.52
N GLU A 232 33.00 25.74 -13.47
CA GLU A 232 34.03 25.16 -14.34
C GLU A 232 34.67 26.19 -15.27
N GLU A 233 33.91 27.14 -15.81
CA GLU A 233 34.45 28.13 -16.75
C GLU A 233 35.43 29.10 -16.08
N GLU A 234 35.13 29.54 -14.86
CA GLU A 234 36.01 30.44 -14.09
C GLU A 234 37.04 29.71 -13.22
N GLN A 235 36.93 28.38 -13.07
CA GLN A 235 37.78 27.57 -12.17
C GLN A 235 37.75 28.10 -10.72
N LYS A 236 36.58 28.53 -10.26
CA LYS A 236 36.36 29.12 -8.93
C LYS A 236 35.22 28.43 -8.19
N PHE A 237 35.30 28.43 -6.87
CA PHE A 237 34.19 28.08 -5.99
C PHE A 237 33.43 29.33 -5.57
N TYR A 238 32.11 29.22 -5.52
CA TYR A 238 31.20 30.23 -5.03
C TYR A 238 30.47 29.68 -3.82
N ALA A 239 30.59 30.34 -2.68
CA ALA A 239 29.90 29.94 -1.45
C ALA A 239 28.88 31.00 -1.06
N ILE A 240 27.67 30.56 -0.72
CA ILE A 240 26.60 31.42 -0.23
C ILE A 240 26.35 31.19 1.26
N THR A 241 26.07 32.27 1.98
CA THR A 241 25.77 32.21 3.41
C THR A 241 24.28 32.38 3.72
N HIS A 242 23.91 32.12 4.97
CA HIS A 242 22.57 32.32 5.48
C HIS A 242 22.08 33.76 5.27
N PHE A 243 22.95 34.76 5.38
CA PHE A 243 22.60 36.16 5.12
C PHE A 243 22.72 36.56 3.62
N SER A 244 22.75 35.58 2.71
CA SER A 244 22.90 35.76 1.25
C SER A 244 24.19 36.45 0.81
N ARG A 245 25.23 36.43 1.67
CA ARG A 245 26.57 36.85 1.25
C ARG A 245 27.11 35.82 0.27
N VAL A 246 27.76 36.27 -0.79
CA VAL A 246 28.43 35.38 -1.75
C VAL A 246 29.92 35.71 -1.80
N LEU A 247 30.74 34.68 -1.61
CA LEU A 247 32.17 34.72 -1.78
C LEU A 247 32.58 33.84 -2.97
N ALA A 248 33.53 34.31 -3.76
CA ALA A 248 34.24 33.50 -4.74
C ALA A 248 35.69 33.28 -4.31
N PHE A 249 36.26 32.11 -4.56
CA PHE A 249 37.66 31.80 -4.22
C PHE A 249 38.20 30.66 -5.08
N ASP A 250 39.52 30.52 -5.12
CA ASP A 250 40.20 29.52 -5.95
C ASP A 250 40.26 28.12 -5.33
N HIS A 251 40.87 27.16 -6.05
CA HIS A 251 41.09 25.78 -5.61
C HIS A 251 42.00 25.61 -4.37
N ASN A 252 42.58 26.68 -3.86
CA ASN A 252 43.35 26.67 -2.61
C ASN A 252 42.58 27.32 -1.45
N GLY A 253 41.34 27.78 -1.67
CA GLY A 253 40.65 28.63 -0.70
C GLY A 253 41.25 30.02 -0.56
N GLN A 254 42.05 30.46 -1.53
CA GLN A 254 42.70 31.75 -1.57
C GLN A 254 42.01 32.67 -2.58
N ASN A 255 42.52 33.90 -2.73
CA ASN A 255 41.99 34.89 -3.66
C ASN A 255 40.49 35.15 -3.45
N VAL A 256 40.09 35.27 -2.17
CA VAL A 256 38.69 35.44 -1.76
C VAL A 256 38.17 36.80 -2.22
N GLU A 257 37.13 36.76 -3.05
CA GLU A 257 36.43 37.91 -3.61
C GLU A 257 35.00 37.96 -3.07
N MET A 258 34.55 39.14 -2.62
CA MET A 258 33.16 39.34 -2.20
C MET A 258 32.32 39.71 -3.41
N ILE A 259 31.51 38.75 -3.88
CA ILE A 259 30.62 38.92 -5.04
C ILE A 259 29.34 39.65 -4.64
N CYS A 260 28.79 39.33 -3.47
CA CYS A 260 27.59 39.96 -2.94
C CYS A 260 27.71 40.11 -1.42
N PRO A 261 27.49 41.32 -0.84
CA PRO A 261 27.50 41.50 0.61
C PRO A 261 26.25 40.88 1.27
N PRO A 262 26.28 40.67 2.59
CA PRO A 262 25.13 40.18 3.35
C PRO A 262 23.97 41.20 3.38
N ILE A 263 22.73 40.71 3.41
CA ILE A 263 21.51 41.53 3.51
C ILE A 263 21.37 42.11 4.93
N GLN A 264 21.26 43.44 5.06
CA GLN A 264 21.27 44.17 6.34
C GLN A 264 19.99 44.06 7.20
N ASP A 265 18.89 43.51 6.68
CA ASP A 265 17.59 43.53 7.35
C ASP A 265 17.30 42.24 8.14
N HIS A 266 17.51 42.30 9.46
CA HIS A 266 17.50 41.15 10.38
C HIS A 266 16.12 40.59 10.72
N TYR A 267 15.05 41.36 10.49
CA TYR A 267 13.71 41.03 10.99
C TYR A 267 12.89 40.16 10.03
N THR A 268 13.38 39.89 8.82
CA THR A 268 12.64 39.20 7.74
C THR A 268 13.23 37.86 7.33
N ILE A 269 14.38 37.45 7.89
CA ILE A 269 15.06 36.22 7.47
C ILE A 269 14.50 35.03 8.26
N ASN A 270 13.82 34.15 7.53
CA ASN A 270 13.30 32.89 8.03
C ASN A 270 14.48 31.95 8.36
N SER A 271 14.60 31.52 9.62
CA SER A 271 15.64 30.59 10.05
C SER A 271 15.57 29.24 9.32
N ASN A 272 14.37 28.84 8.84
CA ASN A 272 14.14 27.60 8.14
C ASN A 272 14.17 27.79 6.60
N CYS A 273 15.18 28.49 6.09
CA CYS A 273 15.34 28.80 4.67
C CYS A 273 16.68 28.27 4.15
N LYS A 274 16.63 27.20 3.34
CA LYS A 274 17.81 26.66 2.65
C LYS A 274 18.14 27.51 1.42
N LYS A 275 19.43 27.77 1.19
CA LYS A 275 19.91 28.58 0.07
C LYS A 275 20.84 27.76 -0.80
N TYR A 276 20.65 27.84 -2.11
CA TYR A 276 21.52 27.24 -3.11
C TYR A 276 22.07 28.30 -4.04
N ILE A 277 23.24 28.05 -4.60
CA ILE A 277 23.87 28.95 -5.58
C ILE A 277 24.30 28.18 -6.83
N PHE A 278 24.14 28.80 -8.00
CA PHE A 278 24.41 28.15 -9.28
C PHE A 278 24.58 29.19 -10.40
N PHE A 279 25.36 28.88 -11.44
CA PHE A 279 25.45 29.70 -12.65
C PHE A 279 24.59 29.12 -13.78
N LEU A 280 23.60 29.89 -14.24
CA LEU A 280 22.81 29.56 -15.43
C LEU A 280 23.17 30.54 -16.56
N MET A 281 23.74 30.03 -17.65
CA MET A 281 24.15 30.83 -18.83
C MET A 281 24.99 32.07 -18.45
N GLY A 282 25.99 31.89 -17.58
CA GLY A 282 26.86 32.98 -17.10
C GLY A 282 26.20 33.94 -16.08
N THR A 283 24.93 33.73 -15.73
CA THR A 283 24.24 34.51 -14.69
C THR A 283 24.24 33.75 -13.37
N LEU A 284 24.68 34.41 -12.30
CA LEU A 284 24.66 33.84 -10.96
C LEU A 284 23.24 33.88 -10.38
N LEU A 285 22.72 32.71 -10.05
CA LEU A 285 21.40 32.52 -9.45
C LEU A 285 21.53 32.06 -8.00
N LYS A 286 20.61 32.54 -7.17
CA LYS A 286 20.34 32.05 -5.82
C LYS A 286 18.94 31.44 -5.79
N ILE A 287 18.82 30.29 -5.15
CA ILE A 287 17.54 29.60 -4.95
C ILE A 287 17.29 29.57 -3.45
N GLU A 288 16.16 30.08 -3.01
CA GLU A 288 15.72 30.08 -1.62
C GLU A 288 14.55 29.09 -1.45
N ARG A 289 14.71 28.13 -0.56
CA ARG A 289 13.72 27.10 -0.25
C ARG A 289 13.26 27.27 1.20
N ASP A 290 12.06 27.80 1.38
CA ASP A 290 11.43 27.98 2.68
C ASP A 290 10.73 26.70 3.13
N ILE A 291 10.99 26.32 4.38
CA ILE A 291 10.53 25.07 4.95
C ILE A 291 9.80 25.35 6.27
N ILE A 292 8.60 24.79 6.43
CA ILE A 292 7.92 24.75 7.73
C ILE A 292 8.26 23.43 8.40
N ILE A 293 8.67 23.51 9.67
CA ILE A 293 8.93 22.36 10.51
C ILE A 293 7.69 22.12 11.37
N THR A 294 7.07 20.94 11.24
CA THR A 294 5.98 20.51 12.12
C THR A 294 6.47 19.44 13.10
N THR A 295 6.14 19.62 14.38
CA THR A 295 6.39 18.63 15.42
C THR A 295 5.33 17.53 15.34
N VAL A 296 5.73 16.28 15.13
CA VAL A 296 4.82 15.14 15.23
C VAL A 296 4.77 14.70 16.69
N PRO A 297 3.63 14.86 17.41
CA PRO A 297 3.58 14.78 18.88
C PRO A 297 4.00 13.44 19.51
N ILE A 298 4.12 12.38 18.71
CA ILE A 298 4.17 11.00 19.23
C ILE A 298 5.61 10.46 19.31
N ASN A 299 6.60 11.07 18.63
CA ASN A 299 7.97 10.53 18.55
C ASN A 299 9.11 11.56 18.60
N GLU A 300 8.87 12.82 18.99
CA GLU A 300 9.87 13.91 18.90
C GLU A 300 10.48 14.07 17.49
N ARG A 301 9.81 13.57 16.44
CA ARG A 301 10.27 13.68 15.05
C ARG A 301 9.73 14.96 14.42
N TYR A 302 10.60 15.63 13.68
CA TYR A 302 10.30 16.87 12.99
C TYR A 302 10.11 16.58 11.50
N ALA A 303 8.98 17.01 10.92
CA ALA A 303 8.74 16.90 9.49
C ALA A 303 8.88 18.28 8.84
N GLY A 304 9.82 18.39 7.89
CA GLY A 304 9.99 19.59 7.07
C GLY A 304 9.11 19.55 5.82
N LYS A 305 8.26 20.54 5.62
CA LYS A 305 7.48 20.73 4.38
C LYS A 305 7.92 22.00 3.68
N THR A 306 8.34 21.88 2.42
CA THR A 306 8.62 23.06 1.58
C THR A 306 7.34 23.80 1.28
N ILE A 307 7.32 25.10 1.57
CA ILE A 307 6.16 25.97 1.36
C ILE A 307 6.37 26.96 0.22
N ARG A 308 7.62 27.31 -0.08
CA ARG A 308 7.95 28.28 -1.10
C ARG A 308 9.35 28.01 -1.63
N ILE A 309 9.51 28.12 -2.94
CA ILE A 309 10.81 28.20 -3.61
C ILE A 309 10.84 29.51 -4.38
N SER A 310 11.90 30.28 -4.21
CA SER A 310 12.14 31.53 -4.92
C SER A 310 13.48 31.46 -5.64
N VAL A 311 13.50 31.88 -6.90
CA VAL A 311 14.74 32.02 -7.67
C VAL A 311 15.04 33.49 -7.86
N LEU A 312 16.28 33.87 -7.58
CA LEU A 312 16.76 35.23 -7.71
C LEU A 312 18.03 35.22 -8.58
N LYS A 313 18.13 36.15 -9.53
CA LYS A 313 19.36 36.39 -10.27
C LYS A 313 20.12 37.56 -9.66
N LEU A 314 21.44 37.48 -9.69
CA LEU A 314 22.30 38.59 -9.29
C LEU A 314 22.44 39.55 -10.47
N GLU A 315 21.96 40.79 -10.31
CA GLU A 315 22.23 41.85 -11.28
C GLU A 315 23.50 42.61 -10.85
N GLN A 316 24.46 42.72 -11.76
CA GLN A 316 25.63 43.57 -11.59
C GLN A 316 25.25 45.01 -11.98
N ASP A 317 25.38 45.95 -11.04
CA ASP A 317 25.15 47.36 -11.30
C ASP A 317 26.24 47.90 -12.25
N VAL A 318 25.83 48.45 -13.40
CA VAL A 318 26.75 48.97 -14.45
C VAL A 318 27.32 50.36 -14.08
N VAL A 319 26.89 50.97 -12.96
CA VAL A 319 27.33 52.31 -12.57
C VAL A 319 28.39 52.25 -11.47
N ALA A 320 29.65 52.39 -11.89
CA ALA A 320 30.80 52.61 -11.03
C ALA A 320 30.70 53.94 -10.27
N SER A 321 29.97 53.95 -9.15
CA SER A 321 30.06 55.00 -8.14
C SER A 321 29.97 54.40 -6.73
N SER A 322 31.13 53.98 -6.22
CA SER A 322 31.58 53.86 -4.81
C SER A 322 30.62 53.46 -3.66
N SER A 323 29.44 52.88 -3.88
CA SER A 323 28.60 52.29 -2.82
C SER A 323 27.37 51.50 -3.30
N SER A 324 27.27 51.14 -4.59
CA SER A 324 26.15 50.36 -5.13
C SER A 324 26.51 48.88 -5.14
N PHE A 325 25.86 48.07 -4.30
CA PHE A 325 26.10 46.63 -4.24
C PHE A 325 25.09 45.86 -5.11
N SER A 326 25.55 44.74 -5.70
CA SER A 326 24.74 43.85 -6.53
C SER A 326 23.41 43.47 -5.86
N GLN A 327 22.30 43.63 -6.59
CA GLN A 327 20.95 43.37 -6.10
C GLN A 327 20.44 42.03 -6.61
N TRP A 328 19.82 41.26 -5.72
CA TRP A 328 19.07 40.06 -6.07
C TRP A 328 17.70 40.44 -6.63
N THR A 329 17.39 40.04 -7.86
CA THR A 329 16.08 40.25 -8.47
C THR A 329 15.38 38.91 -8.69
N SER A 330 14.14 38.79 -8.24
CA SER A 330 13.37 37.55 -8.39
C SER A 330 13.01 37.31 -9.85
N ILE A 331 13.23 36.08 -10.30
CA ILE A 331 12.78 35.59 -11.60
C ILE A 331 11.69 34.54 -11.42
N LYS A 332 10.76 34.48 -12.37
CA LYS A 332 9.65 33.51 -12.39
C LYS A 332 9.71 32.53 -13.55
N ASP A 333 10.72 32.70 -14.41
CA ASP A 333 10.86 31.95 -15.64
C ASP A 333 12.32 31.56 -15.83
N LEU A 334 12.58 30.26 -15.91
CA LEU A 334 13.86 29.65 -16.23
C LEU A 334 13.96 29.31 -17.74
N GLY A 335 12.93 29.63 -18.52
CA GLY A 335 12.82 29.29 -19.93
C GLY A 335 12.80 27.77 -20.14
N ASP A 336 13.59 27.31 -21.09
CA ASP A 336 13.70 25.89 -21.44
C ASP A 336 14.60 25.09 -20.47
N PHE A 337 15.00 25.67 -19.33
CA PHE A 337 15.84 24.99 -18.34
C PHE A 337 15.05 24.47 -17.14
N SER A 338 15.55 23.38 -16.57
CA SER A 338 15.10 22.83 -15.28
C SER A 338 16.29 22.73 -14.33
N LEU A 339 16.07 23.02 -13.05
CA LEU A 339 17.11 23.05 -12.02
C LEU A 339 16.95 21.87 -11.05
N PHE A 340 18.07 21.31 -10.61
CA PHE A 340 18.12 20.20 -9.66
C PHE A 340 18.94 20.60 -8.43
N VAL A 341 18.28 20.69 -7.27
CA VAL A 341 18.87 21.16 -6.00
C VAL A 341 18.81 20.09 -4.91
N GLY A 342 19.76 20.15 -3.97
CA GLY A 342 19.81 19.27 -2.82
C GLY A 342 21.22 19.14 -2.24
N CYS A 343 21.54 17.95 -1.71
CA CYS A 343 22.89 17.63 -1.24
C CYS A 343 23.89 17.47 -2.41
N ASN A 344 23.42 17.36 -3.65
CA ASN A 344 24.24 17.41 -4.86
C ASN A 344 24.74 18.83 -5.15
N GLN A 345 25.78 18.96 -5.96
CA GLN A 345 26.07 20.26 -6.58
C GLN A 345 24.90 20.62 -7.50
N THR A 346 24.35 21.82 -7.35
CA THR A 346 23.22 22.29 -8.17
C THR A 346 23.58 22.24 -9.65
N PHE A 347 22.69 21.73 -10.49
CA PHE A 347 22.88 21.68 -11.95
C PHE A 347 21.58 21.98 -12.70
N SER A 348 21.70 22.29 -13.99
CA SER A 348 20.59 22.56 -14.89
C SER A 348 20.57 21.63 -16.09
N LEU A 349 19.37 21.31 -16.59
CA LEU A 349 19.18 20.60 -17.86
C LEU A 349 18.32 21.45 -18.80
N HIS A 350 18.69 21.49 -20.08
CA HIS A 350 17.89 22.14 -21.11
C HIS A 350 16.89 21.15 -21.71
N HIS A 351 15.68 21.61 -22.01
CA HIS A 351 14.57 20.78 -22.49
C HIS A 351 14.87 20.05 -23.80
N THR A 352 15.63 20.67 -24.71
CA THR A 352 16.04 20.00 -25.96
C THR A 352 17.04 18.86 -25.74
N THR A 353 17.75 18.89 -24.61
CA THR A 353 18.71 17.84 -24.24
C THR A 353 17.98 16.64 -23.61
N VAL A 354 16.93 16.90 -22.82
CA VAL A 354 16.11 15.88 -22.14
C VAL A 354 14.62 16.25 -22.22
N PRO A 355 13.93 15.89 -23.31
CA PRO A 355 12.53 16.28 -23.53
C PRO A 355 11.56 15.74 -22.49
N GLU A 356 11.92 14.67 -21.79
CA GLU A 356 11.10 14.01 -20.78
C GLU A 356 11.04 14.80 -19.47
N ILE A 357 12.05 15.64 -19.19
CA ILE A 357 12.05 16.54 -18.05
C ILE A 357 11.27 17.79 -18.40
N ARG A 358 10.32 18.15 -17.52
CA ARG A 358 9.48 19.33 -17.72
C ARG A 358 10.34 20.60 -17.61
N PRO A 359 10.36 21.50 -18.61
CA PRO A 359 11.07 22.78 -18.53
C PRO A 359 10.48 23.69 -17.46
N ASN A 360 11.23 24.73 -17.10
CA ASN A 360 10.83 25.75 -16.13
C ASN A 360 10.39 25.16 -14.77
N CYS A 361 11.10 24.12 -14.32
CA CYS A 361 10.81 23.40 -13.08
C CYS A 361 12.06 23.30 -12.20
N ILE A 362 11.82 23.19 -10.88
CA ILE A 362 12.87 22.97 -9.88
C ILE A 362 12.58 21.64 -9.18
N TYR A 363 13.50 20.70 -9.31
CA TYR A 363 13.50 19.41 -8.65
C TYR A 363 14.38 19.50 -7.40
N PHE A 364 13.88 19.05 -6.25
CA PHE A 364 14.59 19.15 -4.98
C PHE A 364 14.54 17.81 -4.21
N SER A 365 15.61 17.47 -3.49
CA SER A 365 15.79 16.13 -2.90
C SER A 365 16.30 16.08 -1.46
N ASP A 366 16.78 17.19 -0.91
CA ASP A 366 17.38 17.22 0.43
C ASP A 366 16.34 17.31 1.55
N HIS A 367 16.68 16.72 2.70
CA HIS A 367 15.89 16.73 3.93
C HIS A 367 16.44 17.79 4.91
N LEU A 368 15.58 18.30 5.81
CA LEU A 368 16.07 19.05 6.98
C LEU A 368 16.72 18.05 7.95
N ASP A 369 18.05 17.96 7.92
CA ASP A 369 18.86 17.10 8.79
C ASP A 369 18.96 17.60 10.25
N GLU A 370 18.35 18.75 10.60
CA GLU A 370 18.54 19.30 11.95
C GLU A 370 17.86 18.50 13.06
N PHE A 371 16.88 17.65 12.77
CA PHE A 371 16.28 16.78 13.79
C PHE A 371 15.77 15.44 13.23
N LEU A 372 16.59 14.41 13.42
CA LEU A 372 16.28 12.97 13.39
C LEU A 372 16.03 12.31 12.03
N THR A 373 16.87 11.31 11.76
CA THR A 373 16.67 10.26 10.77
C THR A 373 15.36 9.51 11.03
N GLY A 374 14.47 9.43 10.03
CA GLY A 374 13.26 8.62 10.09
C GLY A 374 12.88 8.05 8.71
N PRO A 375 12.23 6.87 8.66
CA PRO A 375 11.77 6.25 7.43
C PRO A 375 10.60 7.04 6.79
N LEU A 376 10.24 6.67 5.55
CA LEU A 376 9.18 7.25 4.71
C LEU A 376 8.01 7.90 5.49
N GLN A 377 7.70 9.15 5.14
CA GLN A 377 6.63 9.95 5.77
C GLN A 377 5.27 9.21 5.75
N SER A 378 4.54 9.29 6.86
CA SER A 378 3.19 8.71 7.04
C SER A 378 2.20 9.16 5.98
N ASP A 379 2.35 10.38 5.47
CA ASP A 379 1.45 10.97 4.47
C ASP A 379 1.67 10.34 3.09
N LEU A 380 2.91 9.97 2.76
CA LEU A 380 3.22 9.25 1.52
C LEU A 380 2.77 7.78 1.62
N LEU A 381 2.95 7.16 2.78
CA LEU A 381 2.43 5.82 3.07
C LEU A 381 0.90 5.79 2.95
N TYR A 382 0.22 6.84 3.42
CA TYR A 382 -1.23 7.00 3.24
C TYR A 382 -1.61 7.08 1.75
N CYS A 383 -0.98 7.97 0.97
CA CYS A 383 -1.28 8.11 -0.45
C CYS A 383 -1.07 6.80 -1.22
N ILE A 384 0.03 6.09 -0.98
CA ILE A 384 0.29 4.79 -1.61
C ILE A 384 -0.75 3.76 -1.15
N SER A 385 -0.97 3.62 0.16
CA SER A 385 -1.93 2.66 0.71
C SER A 385 -3.35 2.84 0.20
N SER A 386 -3.78 4.08 -0.02
CA SER A 386 -5.14 4.40 -0.52
C SER A 386 -5.38 3.99 -1.98
N GLN A 387 -4.31 3.65 -2.70
CA GLN A 387 -4.37 3.24 -4.12
C GLN A 387 -4.08 1.75 -4.29
N LEU A 388 -3.73 1.03 -3.21
CA LEU A 388 -3.41 -0.39 -3.27
C LEU A 388 -4.66 -1.25 -3.01
N PRO A 389 -4.84 -2.35 -3.77
CA PRO A 389 -5.73 -3.43 -3.37
C PRO A 389 -5.31 -3.96 -1.99
N VAL A 390 -6.28 -4.41 -1.20
CA VAL A 390 -6.07 -4.88 0.19
C VAL A 390 -4.94 -5.92 0.36
N VAL A 391 -4.68 -6.78 -0.63
CA VAL A 391 -3.59 -7.78 -0.59
C VAL A 391 -2.24 -7.12 -0.76
N ASP A 392 -2.12 -6.20 -1.71
CA ASP A 392 -0.91 -5.45 -1.90
C ASP A 392 -0.68 -4.48 -0.76
N PHE A 393 -1.75 -3.93 -0.16
CA PHE A 393 -1.67 -3.22 1.10
C PHE A 393 -1.13 -4.11 2.23
N LEU A 394 -1.61 -5.35 2.37
CA LEU A 394 -1.11 -6.25 3.41
C LEU A 394 0.37 -6.56 3.19
N ARG A 395 0.76 -6.90 1.95
CA ARG A 395 2.17 -7.08 1.56
C ARG A 395 2.98 -5.84 1.84
N PHE A 396 2.45 -4.67 1.51
CA PHE A 396 3.02 -3.35 1.80
C PHE A 396 3.16 -3.13 3.31
N SER A 397 2.19 -3.56 4.12
CA SER A 397 2.19 -3.40 5.57
C SER A 397 3.22 -4.26 6.29
N VAL A 398 3.60 -5.41 5.73
CA VAL A 398 4.63 -6.31 6.28
C VAL A 398 6.04 -6.09 5.72
N VAL A 399 6.24 -5.07 4.85
CA VAL A 399 7.57 -4.74 4.31
C VAL A 399 8.58 -4.43 5.42
N CYS A 400 8.17 -3.72 6.48
CA CYS A 400 9.00 -3.53 7.68
C CYS A 400 8.17 -3.20 8.91
N THR A 401 8.77 -3.37 10.10
CA THR A 401 8.14 -3.08 11.39
C THR A 401 7.71 -1.61 11.55
N SER A 402 8.44 -0.67 10.92
CA SER A 402 8.07 0.74 10.95
C SER A 402 6.80 1.03 10.15
N TRP A 403 6.64 0.45 8.96
CA TRP A 403 5.43 0.63 8.15
C TRP A 403 4.25 -0.07 8.83
N ASN A 404 4.44 -1.30 9.31
CA ASN A 404 3.44 -2.00 10.11
C ASN A 404 2.99 -1.18 11.33
N SER A 405 3.92 -0.55 12.05
CA SER A 405 3.60 0.32 13.19
C SER A 405 2.85 1.60 12.77
N ALA A 406 3.18 2.18 11.61
CA ALA A 406 2.47 3.34 11.07
C ALA A 406 1.02 2.99 10.70
N PHE A 407 0.78 1.78 10.16
CA PHE A 407 -0.55 1.26 9.83
C PHE A 407 -1.34 0.82 11.07
N ALA A 408 -0.68 0.29 12.09
CA ALA A 408 -1.31 -0.06 13.37
C ALA A 408 -1.82 1.18 14.14
N ASN A 409 -1.09 2.31 14.02
CA ASN A 409 -1.36 3.51 14.80
C ASN A 409 -2.23 4.56 14.07
N ASN A 410 -2.47 4.43 12.76
CA ASN A 410 -3.31 5.36 12.00
C ASN A 410 -4.63 4.72 11.56
N ALA A 411 -5.69 4.99 12.32
CA ALA A 411 -7.05 4.57 11.97
C ALA A 411 -7.46 5.04 10.57
N ARG A 412 -6.99 6.22 10.11
CA ARG A 412 -7.30 6.76 8.78
C ARG A 412 -6.77 5.91 7.61
N ILE A 413 -5.69 5.15 7.80
CA ILE A 413 -5.13 4.30 6.73
C ILE A 413 -5.93 2.99 6.57
N ARG A 414 -6.65 2.55 7.61
CA ARG A 414 -7.47 1.32 7.56
C ARG A 414 -8.80 1.48 6.81
N ILE A 415 -9.19 2.69 6.43
CA ILE A 415 -10.61 3.04 6.16
C ILE A 415 -10.98 3.08 4.67
N HIS A 416 -10.04 3.10 3.72
CA HIS A 416 -10.39 3.21 2.30
C HIS A 416 -9.52 2.32 1.39
N PHE A 417 -9.98 1.08 1.19
CA PHE A 417 -9.48 0.20 0.12
C PHE A 417 -10.42 0.27 -1.08
N HIS A 418 -9.87 0.07 -2.28
CA HIS A 418 -10.71 -0.22 -3.45
C HIS A 418 -11.44 -1.54 -3.21
N PRO A 419 -12.79 -1.57 -3.15
CA PRO A 419 -13.50 -2.80 -2.90
C PRO A 419 -13.28 -3.77 -4.06
N SER A 420 -12.95 -5.02 -3.74
CA SER A 420 -12.73 -6.09 -4.71
C SER A 420 -13.44 -7.34 -4.21
N PRO A 421 -14.58 -7.73 -4.82
CA PRO A 421 -15.29 -8.93 -4.42
C PRO A 421 -14.50 -10.16 -4.86
N TRP A 422 -14.19 -11.03 -3.91
CA TRP A 422 -13.50 -12.28 -4.14
C TRP A 422 -14.46 -13.46 -4.04
N LEU A 423 -14.23 -14.47 -4.88
CA LEU A 423 -14.92 -15.75 -4.79
C LEU A 423 -13.98 -16.77 -4.13
N LEU A 424 -14.38 -17.33 -2.98
CA LEU A 424 -13.67 -18.48 -2.42
C LEU A 424 -13.79 -19.66 -3.40
N LEU A 425 -12.65 -20.19 -3.85
CA LEU A 425 -12.58 -21.31 -4.75
C LEU A 425 -12.53 -22.64 -3.97
N PRO A 426 -13.20 -23.70 -4.47
CA PRO A 426 -13.11 -25.03 -3.90
C PRO A 426 -11.70 -25.61 -4.06
N ASN A 427 -11.31 -26.51 -3.14
CA ASN A 427 -10.01 -27.18 -3.15
C ASN A 427 -10.21 -28.69 -3.07
N ASN A 428 -9.51 -29.46 -3.91
CA ASN A 428 -9.56 -30.93 -3.93
C ASN A 428 -9.22 -31.61 -2.58
N THR A 429 -8.50 -30.92 -1.67
CA THR A 429 -8.22 -31.44 -0.32
C THR A 429 -9.31 -31.08 0.70
N GLY A 430 -10.34 -30.35 0.32
CA GLY A 430 -11.48 -29.96 1.16
C GLY A 430 -11.05 -29.28 2.45
N GLU A 431 -11.66 -29.66 3.58
CA GLU A 431 -11.32 -29.12 4.91
C GLU A 431 -10.03 -29.66 5.51
N ALA A 432 -9.41 -30.67 4.89
CA ALA A 432 -8.05 -31.05 5.25
C ALA A 432 -7.01 -30.06 4.67
N SER A 433 -7.46 -29.10 3.84
CA SER A 433 -6.66 -27.97 3.39
C SER A 433 -6.29 -27.05 4.55
N ASP A 434 -5.03 -26.65 4.60
CA ASP A 434 -4.54 -25.53 5.40
C ASP A 434 -4.47 -24.22 4.59
N THR A 435 -5.08 -24.22 3.40
CA THR A 435 -5.08 -23.10 2.46
C THR A 435 -6.49 -22.65 2.06
N LEU A 436 -6.66 -21.34 1.87
CA LEU A 436 -7.82 -20.72 1.20
C LEU A 436 -7.34 -20.10 -0.11
N THR A 437 -8.06 -20.37 -1.19
CA THR A 437 -7.79 -19.77 -2.49
C THR A 437 -8.99 -18.92 -2.89
N PHE A 438 -8.75 -17.65 -3.19
CA PHE A 438 -9.78 -16.73 -3.65
C PHE A 438 -9.51 -16.30 -5.09
N TRP A 439 -10.55 -16.20 -5.91
CA TRP A 439 -10.46 -15.56 -7.21
C TRP A 439 -10.97 -14.13 -7.13
N ASP A 440 -10.12 -13.20 -7.55
CA ASP A 440 -10.44 -11.77 -7.63
C ASP A 440 -11.19 -11.45 -8.92
N LEU A 441 -12.44 -10.98 -8.80
CA LEU A 441 -13.28 -10.66 -9.95
C LEU A 441 -12.91 -9.33 -10.64
N THR A 442 -12.09 -8.49 -10.01
CA THR A 442 -11.75 -7.16 -10.57
C THR A 442 -10.53 -7.22 -11.49
N ILE A 443 -9.72 -8.27 -11.45
CA ILE A 443 -8.51 -8.34 -12.26
C ILE A 443 -8.80 -9.08 -13.57
N LYS A 444 -8.84 -8.35 -14.69
CA LYS A 444 -8.98 -8.88 -16.05
C LYS A 444 -7.71 -8.61 -16.86
N GLU A 445 -6.65 -9.38 -16.61
CA GLU A 445 -5.56 -9.49 -17.56
C GLU A 445 -5.83 -10.69 -18.48
N GLU A 446 -5.80 -10.48 -19.81
CA GLU A 446 -6.08 -11.51 -20.82
C GLU A 446 -5.13 -12.73 -20.78
N VAL A 447 -4.17 -12.77 -19.84
CA VAL A 447 -3.14 -13.80 -19.74
C VAL A 447 -3.00 -14.40 -18.33
N ILE A 448 -3.53 -13.78 -17.26
CA ILE A 448 -3.35 -14.27 -15.88
C ILE A 448 -4.66 -14.15 -15.08
N VAL A 449 -5.20 -15.30 -14.64
CA VAL A 449 -6.25 -15.35 -13.61
C VAL A 449 -5.59 -15.10 -12.26
N CYS A 450 -5.93 -13.99 -11.59
CA CYS A 450 -5.36 -13.66 -10.28
C CYS A 450 -6.07 -14.41 -9.16
N HIS A 451 -5.37 -15.39 -8.59
CA HIS A 451 -5.77 -16.10 -7.38
C HIS A 451 -4.99 -15.60 -6.17
N HIS A 452 -5.69 -15.29 -5.08
CA HIS A 452 -5.10 -14.98 -3.79
C HIS A 452 -5.04 -16.25 -2.95
N HIS A 453 -3.83 -16.71 -2.64
CA HIS A 453 -3.60 -17.92 -1.86
C HIS A 453 -3.16 -17.58 -0.44
N PHE A 454 -3.96 -17.97 0.54
CA PHE A 454 -3.61 -17.92 1.97
C PHE A 454 -3.19 -19.31 2.41
N SER A 455 -2.01 -19.44 3.00
CA SER A 455 -1.45 -20.71 3.49
C SER A 455 -1.07 -20.61 4.97
N SER A 456 -0.71 -21.75 5.59
CA SER A 456 -0.37 -21.82 7.03
C SER A 456 -1.53 -21.41 7.94
N LEU A 457 -2.77 -21.77 7.56
CA LEU A 457 -3.98 -21.53 8.35
C LEU A 457 -4.45 -22.79 9.09
N SER A 458 -3.60 -23.81 9.21
CA SER A 458 -3.95 -25.11 9.81
C SER A 458 -4.52 -25.00 11.23
N GLY A 459 -4.06 -24.03 12.04
CA GLY A 459 -4.62 -23.77 13.37
C GLY A 459 -6.02 -23.12 13.38
N HIS A 460 -6.47 -22.59 12.24
CA HIS A 460 -7.63 -21.70 12.13
C HIS A 460 -8.76 -22.27 11.26
N ILE A 461 -8.45 -23.03 10.21
CA ILE A 461 -9.44 -23.51 9.23
C ILE A 461 -9.45 -25.03 9.02
N PHE A 462 -8.46 -25.77 9.55
CA PHE A 462 -8.38 -27.22 9.36
C PHE A 462 -9.58 -27.90 10.02
N GLY A 463 -10.28 -28.75 9.27
CA GLY A 463 -11.49 -29.44 9.73
C GLY A 463 -12.73 -28.54 9.87
N ARG A 464 -12.70 -27.32 9.31
CA ARG A 464 -13.78 -26.34 9.41
C ARG A 464 -14.35 -25.98 8.04
N ARG A 465 -15.68 -25.88 7.93
CA ARG A 465 -16.38 -25.44 6.71
C ARG A 465 -16.73 -23.96 6.77
N CYS A 466 -16.76 -23.25 5.65
CA CYS A 466 -17.31 -21.89 5.62
C CYS A 466 -18.83 -21.94 5.44
N ILE A 467 -19.58 -21.18 6.25
CA ILE A 467 -21.06 -21.15 6.31
C ILE A 467 -21.61 -19.71 6.30
N GLY A 468 -20.75 -18.72 6.04
CA GLY A 468 -21.15 -17.32 5.97
C GLY A 468 -19.95 -16.40 5.75
N SER A 469 -20.23 -15.15 5.42
CA SER A 469 -19.24 -14.08 5.39
C SER A 469 -19.93 -12.72 5.50
N LYS A 470 -19.22 -11.75 6.07
CA LYS A 470 -19.60 -10.32 6.17
C LYS A 470 -18.36 -9.46 6.33
N ASP A 471 -18.24 -8.40 5.53
CA ASP A 471 -17.26 -7.30 5.68
C ASP A 471 -15.83 -7.74 6.02
N GLY A 472 -15.28 -8.70 5.28
CA GLY A 472 -13.90 -9.18 5.43
C GLY A 472 -13.71 -10.34 6.39
N TRP A 473 -14.80 -10.86 6.95
CA TRP A 473 -14.80 -11.99 7.86
C TRP A 473 -15.55 -13.18 7.26
N LEU A 474 -15.02 -14.38 7.48
CA LEU A 474 -15.66 -15.65 7.20
C LEU A 474 -16.28 -16.20 8.48
N VAL A 475 -17.43 -16.85 8.36
CA VAL A 475 -17.97 -17.69 9.43
C VAL A 475 -17.61 -19.13 9.12
N THR A 476 -16.78 -19.73 9.96
CA THR A 476 -16.33 -21.12 9.83
C THR A 476 -16.96 -21.99 10.90
N LEU A 477 -17.35 -23.21 10.56
CA LEU A 477 -17.96 -24.17 11.46
C LEU A 477 -17.06 -25.39 11.62
N ASP A 478 -16.67 -25.70 12.86
CA ASP A 478 -15.97 -26.93 13.19
C ASP A 478 -16.86 -28.15 12.92
N LYS A 479 -16.35 -29.18 12.23
CA LYS A 479 -17.16 -30.36 11.94
C LYS A 479 -17.29 -31.34 13.11
N LYS A 480 -16.39 -31.27 14.08
CA LYS A 480 -16.37 -32.20 15.22
C LYS A 480 -17.19 -31.64 16.38
N ASP A 481 -16.87 -30.42 16.78
CA ASP A 481 -17.47 -29.78 17.95
C ASP A 481 -18.65 -28.88 17.58
N LEU A 482 -18.96 -28.73 16.28
CA LEU A 482 -19.99 -27.84 15.74
C LEU A 482 -19.87 -26.40 16.28
N GLN A 483 -18.65 -25.97 16.55
CA GLN A 483 -18.37 -24.65 17.09
C GLN A 483 -18.13 -23.66 15.95
N PRO A 484 -18.98 -22.64 15.76
CA PRO A 484 -18.72 -21.60 14.79
C PRO A 484 -17.62 -20.64 15.26
N CYS A 485 -16.86 -20.09 14.32
CA CYS A 485 -15.85 -19.08 14.55
C CYS A 485 -15.92 -18.05 13.43
N ILE A 486 -15.99 -16.78 13.82
CA ILE A 486 -15.87 -15.65 12.91
C ILE A 486 -14.37 -15.39 12.76
N PHE A 487 -13.84 -15.55 11.56
CA PHE A 487 -12.41 -15.55 11.25
C PHE A 487 -12.09 -14.57 10.14
N ASN A 488 -11.11 -13.71 10.34
CA ASN A 488 -10.59 -12.83 9.29
C ASN A 488 -9.30 -13.44 8.71
N PRO A 489 -9.30 -13.93 7.44
CA PRO A 489 -8.13 -14.54 6.82
C PRO A 489 -6.91 -13.60 6.69
N LEU A 490 -7.13 -12.29 6.69
CA LEU A 490 -6.10 -11.28 6.51
C LEU A 490 -5.37 -10.96 7.82
N THR A 491 -6.14 -10.76 8.90
CA THR A 491 -5.60 -10.38 10.22
C THR A 491 -5.36 -11.57 11.14
N LYS A 492 -5.90 -12.74 10.80
CA LYS A 492 -5.99 -13.95 11.64
C LYS A 492 -6.75 -13.74 12.95
N ALA A 493 -7.53 -12.67 13.04
CA ALA A 493 -8.39 -12.44 14.20
C ALA A 493 -9.56 -13.43 14.20
N GLU A 494 -9.95 -13.86 15.40
CA GLU A 494 -10.96 -14.91 15.61
C GLU A 494 -11.89 -14.56 16.76
N ILE A 495 -13.17 -14.84 16.55
CA ILE A 495 -14.21 -14.75 17.58
C ILE A 495 -14.98 -16.06 17.56
N SER A 496 -14.82 -16.85 18.63
CA SER A 496 -15.54 -18.11 18.78
C SER A 496 -16.97 -17.88 19.27
N LEU A 497 -17.91 -18.63 18.71
CA LEU A 497 -19.29 -18.70 19.16
C LEU A 497 -19.52 -20.03 19.93
N PRO A 498 -20.63 -20.17 20.68
CA PRO A 498 -20.98 -21.43 21.32
C PRO A 498 -21.18 -22.55 20.30
N SER A 499 -20.90 -23.79 20.69
CA SER A 499 -21.23 -24.96 19.88
C SER A 499 -22.71 -24.98 19.51
N LEU A 500 -23.03 -25.31 18.26
CA LEU A 500 -24.41 -25.47 17.80
C LEU A 500 -25.12 -26.64 18.49
N PHE A 501 -24.40 -27.56 19.16
CA PHE A 501 -25.01 -28.55 20.05
C PHE A 501 -25.71 -27.93 21.27
N THR A 502 -25.44 -26.68 21.60
CA THR A 502 -26.07 -25.97 22.72
C THR A 502 -27.43 -25.37 22.36
N ILE A 503 -27.86 -25.46 21.09
CA ILE A 503 -29.21 -25.06 20.68
C ILE A 503 -30.24 -25.86 21.50
N PRO A 504 -31.17 -25.21 22.21
CA PRO A 504 -32.14 -25.90 23.04
C PRO A 504 -33.08 -26.78 22.20
N GLU A 505 -33.35 -27.99 22.69
CA GLU A 505 -34.44 -28.80 22.15
C GLU A 505 -35.80 -28.12 22.41
N ASP A 506 -36.69 -28.19 21.43
CA ASP A 506 -38.05 -27.66 21.55
C ASP A 506 -39.08 -28.62 20.94
N LYS A 507 -40.27 -28.10 20.62
CA LYS A 507 -41.35 -28.88 19.98
C LYS A 507 -41.16 -29.07 18.47
N TYR A 508 -40.19 -28.40 17.86
CA TYR A 508 -39.90 -28.41 16.42
C TYR A 508 -38.49 -28.95 16.10
N HIS A 509 -37.61 -29.05 17.10
CA HIS A 509 -36.22 -29.48 17.02
C HIS A 509 -35.88 -30.49 18.13
N ARG A 510 -35.68 -31.77 17.74
CA ARG A 510 -35.16 -32.85 18.61
C ARG A 510 -34.30 -33.81 17.79
N MET A 511 -33.02 -33.51 17.69
CA MET A 511 -32.06 -34.41 17.03
C MET A 511 -31.45 -35.36 18.05
N LYS A 512 -31.40 -36.65 17.72
CA LYS A 512 -30.72 -37.66 18.52
C LYS A 512 -29.64 -38.38 17.72
N PRO A 513 -28.50 -38.70 18.34
CA PRO A 513 -27.51 -39.57 17.74
C PRO A 513 -27.95 -41.03 17.84
N GLU A 514 -27.68 -41.79 16.79
CA GLU A 514 -27.71 -43.25 16.78
C GLU A 514 -26.26 -43.75 16.74
N TYR A 515 -25.95 -44.74 17.58
CA TYR A 515 -24.59 -45.22 17.79
C TYR A 515 -24.37 -46.56 17.08
N ALA A 516 -23.25 -46.67 16.37
CA ALA A 516 -22.76 -47.93 15.85
C ALA A 516 -22.30 -48.86 16.98
N SER A 517 -22.10 -50.14 16.65
CA SER A 517 -21.65 -51.17 17.60
C SER A 517 -20.30 -50.90 18.27
N ASP A 518 -19.47 -50.01 17.70
CA ASP A 518 -18.19 -49.58 18.27
C ASP A 518 -18.30 -48.34 19.19
N GLY A 519 -19.52 -47.81 19.38
CA GLY A 519 -19.81 -46.63 20.20
C GLY A 519 -19.62 -45.29 19.47
N SER A 520 -19.27 -45.29 18.17
CA SER A 520 -19.24 -44.08 17.34
C SER A 520 -20.66 -43.65 16.94
N ILE A 521 -20.88 -42.35 16.69
CA ILE A 521 -22.17 -41.86 16.17
C ILE A 521 -22.21 -42.19 14.68
N GLU A 522 -23.18 -43.00 14.27
CA GLU A 522 -23.37 -43.40 12.88
C GLU A 522 -24.31 -42.44 12.15
N LEU A 523 -25.43 -42.12 12.79
CA LEU A 523 -26.51 -41.35 12.22
C LEU A 523 -27.01 -40.30 13.22
N PHE A 524 -27.59 -39.24 12.68
CA PHE A 524 -28.46 -38.34 13.43
C PHE A 524 -29.86 -38.44 12.84
N TYR A 525 -30.86 -38.67 13.70
CA TYR A 525 -32.26 -38.71 13.31
C TYR A 525 -33.08 -37.68 14.09
N ASN A 526 -34.16 -37.21 13.48
CA ASN A 526 -35.09 -36.31 14.13
C ASN A 526 -36.19 -37.13 14.82
N GLU A 527 -36.32 -37.05 16.15
CA GLU A 527 -37.37 -37.76 16.89
C GLU A 527 -38.79 -37.32 16.49
N ILE A 528 -38.96 -36.05 16.10
CA ILE A 528 -40.26 -35.49 15.71
C ILE A 528 -40.63 -35.91 14.28
N CYS A 529 -39.64 -36.06 13.40
CA CYS A 529 -39.80 -36.53 12.03
C CYS A 529 -38.83 -37.67 11.72
N PRO A 530 -39.17 -38.93 12.09
CA PRO A 530 -38.25 -40.07 11.96
C PRO A 530 -37.85 -40.40 10.52
N ALA A 531 -38.57 -39.86 9.53
CA ALA A 531 -38.19 -39.95 8.12
C ALA A 531 -36.91 -39.16 7.78
N PHE A 532 -36.53 -38.19 8.63
CA PHE A 532 -35.28 -37.46 8.52
C PHE A 532 -34.19 -38.18 9.33
N CYS A 533 -33.22 -38.74 8.61
CA CYS A 533 -32.02 -39.35 9.14
C CYS A 533 -30.86 -39.01 8.21
N THR A 534 -29.72 -38.63 8.76
CA THR A 534 -28.50 -38.33 7.99
C THR A 534 -27.28 -38.93 8.66
N TYR A 535 -26.26 -39.27 7.88
CA TYR A 535 -25.01 -39.78 8.45
C TYR A 535 -24.30 -38.70 9.27
N ALA A 536 -23.63 -39.12 10.34
CA ALA A 536 -22.87 -38.20 11.19
C ALA A 536 -21.88 -37.34 10.40
N LYS A 537 -21.29 -37.91 9.34
CA LYS A 537 -20.36 -37.23 8.42
C LYS A 537 -21.02 -36.18 7.50
N ASP A 538 -22.35 -36.20 7.34
CA ASP A 538 -23.10 -35.30 6.46
C ASP A 538 -24.00 -34.35 7.28
N PHE A 539 -24.09 -34.56 8.60
CA PHE A 539 -25.00 -33.84 9.48
C PHE A 539 -24.75 -32.33 9.47
N HIS A 540 -23.50 -31.90 9.62
CA HIS A 540 -23.17 -30.47 9.62
C HIS A 540 -23.45 -29.79 8.27
N ASP A 541 -23.52 -30.55 7.16
CA ASP A 541 -23.75 -30.02 5.82
C ASP A 541 -25.23 -29.82 5.51
N VAL A 542 -26.06 -30.74 5.98
CA VAL A 542 -27.52 -30.73 5.75
C VAL A 542 -28.24 -29.92 6.82
N TYR A 543 -27.74 -29.93 8.05
CA TYR A 543 -28.47 -29.42 9.21
C TYR A 543 -28.24 -27.94 9.50
N PHE A 544 -27.14 -27.35 9.03
CA PHE A 544 -26.85 -25.93 9.25
C PHE A 544 -26.62 -25.26 7.91
N GLN A 545 -27.52 -24.36 7.53
CA GLN A 545 -27.54 -23.80 6.17
C GLN A 545 -26.70 -22.53 6.07
N LYS A 546 -26.92 -21.56 6.97
CA LYS A 546 -26.31 -20.22 6.87
C LYS A 546 -26.15 -19.58 8.24
N ILE A 547 -25.04 -18.87 8.46
CA ILE A 547 -24.87 -17.99 9.62
C ILE A 547 -24.69 -16.54 9.15
N VAL A 548 -25.50 -15.65 9.71
CA VAL A 548 -25.49 -14.21 9.46
C VAL A 548 -25.13 -13.50 10.75
N ILE A 549 -24.28 -12.48 10.68
CA ILE A 549 -23.80 -11.74 11.85
C ILE A 549 -24.13 -10.25 11.69
N SER A 550 -24.49 -9.57 12.79
CA SER A 550 -24.78 -8.13 12.74
C SER A 550 -23.52 -7.26 12.76
N SER A 551 -22.49 -7.70 13.47
CA SER A 551 -21.20 -7.00 13.60
C SER A 551 -20.07 -8.03 13.73
N ASN A 552 -18.86 -7.61 13.36
CA ASN A 552 -17.63 -8.41 13.44
C ASN A 552 -16.87 -8.17 14.77
N ASP A 553 -17.60 -7.90 15.85
CA ASP A 553 -17.07 -7.61 17.19
C ASP A 553 -17.78 -8.44 18.27
N LEU A 554 -17.37 -8.25 19.53
CA LEU A 554 -17.95 -8.95 20.69
C LEU A 554 -19.39 -8.50 21.04
N LEU A 555 -19.91 -7.45 20.40
CA LEU A 555 -21.26 -6.93 20.60
C LEU A 555 -22.25 -7.43 19.55
N GLY A 556 -21.74 -8.02 18.45
CA GLY A 556 -22.53 -8.60 17.38
C GLY A 556 -23.46 -9.72 17.84
N THR A 557 -24.54 -9.90 17.10
CA THR A 557 -25.44 -11.05 17.22
C THR A 557 -25.28 -11.92 15.99
N ALA A 558 -25.08 -13.22 16.19
CA ALA A 558 -25.08 -14.23 15.14
C ALA A 558 -26.42 -14.93 15.09
N ILE A 559 -26.93 -15.17 13.89
CA ILE A 559 -28.15 -15.93 13.61
C ILE A 559 -27.78 -17.11 12.73
N VAL A 560 -28.19 -18.31 13.12
CA VAL A 560 -28.07 -19.52 12.31
C VAL A 560 -29.43 -19.94 11.79
N ILE A 561 -29.50 -20.26 10.50
CA ILE A 561 -30.59 -21.04 9.91
C ILE A 561 -30.20 -22.51 10.06
N TYR A 562 -31.05 -23.28 10.73
CA TYR A 562 -30.75 -24.67 11.08
C TYR A 562 -31.95 -25.61 11.03
N GLY A 563 -31.65 -26.88 10.92
CA GLY A 563 -32.59 -27.99 10.96
C GLY A 563 -33.38 -28.18 9.67
N TYR A 564 -34.14 -29.28 9.64
CA TYR A 564 -34.98 -29.65 8.50
C TYR A 564 -36.07 -28.62 8.22
N ASN A 565 -36.67 -28.05 9.27
CA ASN A 565 -37.69 -27.00 9.15
C ASN A 565 -37.10 -25.59 8.98
N LYS A 566 -35.78 -25.48 8.75
CA LYS A 566 -35.00 -24.23 8.62
C LYS A 566 -35.44 -23.16 9.64
N LEU A 567 -35.21 -23.42 10.92
CA LEU A 567 -35.51 -22.54 12.04
C LEU A 567 -34.37 -21.54 12.28
N LEU A 568 -34.64 -20.54 13.12
CA LEU A 568 -33.63 -19.56 13.55
C LEU A 568 -33.19 -19.81 14.98
N ALA A 569 -31.89 -19.72 15.23
CA ALA A 569 -31.33 -19.57 16.56
C ALA A 569 -30.33 -18.42 16.56
N LEU A 570 -30.14 -17.78 17.71
CA LEU A 570 -29.31 -16.60 17.86
C LEU A 570 -28.40 -16.69 19.09
N THR A 571 -27.24 -16.08 18.99
CA THR A 571 -26.22 -16.02 20.06
C THR A 571 -25.42 -14.74 19.93
N ARG A 572 -24.78 -14.32 21.02
CA ARG A 572 -23.72 -13.32 21.00
C ARG A 572 -22.37 -13.95 21.33
N PRO A 573 -21.24 -13.34 20.92
CA PRO A 573 -19.93 -13.74 21.40
C PRO A 573 -19.84 -13.70 22.93
N GLY A 574 -19.35 -14.79 23.53
CA GLY A 574 -19.22 -14.94 24.98
C GLY A 574 -20.44 -15.58 25.69
N ASP A 575 -21.57 -15.73 25.00
CA ASP A 575 -22.68 -16.54 25.52
C ASP A 575 -22.23 -18.00 25.71
N GLN A 576 -22.97 -18.75 26.53
CA GLN A 576 -22.68 -20.17 26.78
C GLN A 576 -23.49 -21.11 25.88
N ALA A 577 -24.60 -20.62 25.33
CA ALA A 577 -25.52 -21.40 24.53
C ALA A 577 -26.29 -20.51 23.54
N TRP A 578 -26.76 -21.12 22.46
CA TRP A 578 -27.69 -20.48 21.53
C TRP A 578 -29.08 -20.34 22.16
N VAL A 579 -29.84 -19.35 21.72
CA VAL A 579 -31.24 -19.13 22.09
C VAL A 579 -32.11 -19.27 20.85
N LEU A 580 -33.32 -19.80 21.01
CA LEU A 580 -34.26 -19.93 19.91
C LEU A 580 -34.70 -18.55 19.40
N GLY A 581 -34.73 -18.39 18.08
CA GLY A 581 -35.17 -17.18 17.43
C GLY A 581 -36.70 -17.07 17.33
N PRO A 582 -37.19 -16.03 16.62
CA PRO A 582 -38.61 -15.87 16.36
C PRO A 582 -39.23 -17.11 15.70
N HIS A 583 -40.26 -17.65 16.34
CA HIS A 583 -41.05 -18.74 15.77
C HIS A 583 -42.34 -18.23 15.15
N LEU A 584 -42.75 -18.88 14.07
CA LEU A 584 -44.00 -18.60 13.38
C LEU A 584 -45.05 -19.66 13.71
N PRO A 585 -46.33 -19.28 13.91
CA PRO A 585 -47.41 -20.24 13.77
C PRO A 585 -47.41 -20.77 12.33
N PRO A 586 -47.61 -22.09 12.15
CA PRO A 586 -47.61 -22.70 10.82
C PRO A 586 -48.71 -22.04 9.97
N TYR A 587 -48.34 -21.66 8.75
CA TYR A 587 -49.27 -21.03 7.81
C TYR A 587 -50.41 -21.99 7.42
N HIS A 588 -50.07 -23.28 7.26
CA HIS A 588 -51.00 -24.36 6.99
C HIS A 588 -50.84 -25.49 8.00
N THR A 589 -51.93 -26.21 8.25
CA THR A 589 -52.03 -27.30 9.23
C THR A 589 -51.02 -28.43 9.02
N ASN A 590 -50.39 -28.54 7.84
CA ASN A 590 -49.53 -29.66 7.45
C ASN A 590 -48.12 -29.25 6.95
N LYS A 591 -47.77 -27.95 6.90
CA LYS A 591 -46.43 -27.50 6.46
C LYS A 591 -45.93 -26.33 7.32
N HIS A 592 -44.73 -26.49 7.86
CA HIS A 592 -44.05 -25.43 8.61
C HIS A 592 -43.53 -24.35 7.66
N ASP A 593 -43.40 -23.12 8.16
CA ASP A 593 -42.85 -22.00 7.39
C ASP A 593 -41.33 -22.01 7.57
N GLU A 594 -40.61 -22.47 6.54
CA GLU A 594 -39.15 -22.63 6.54
C GLU A 594 -38.46 -21.31 6.15
N PHE A 595 -37.45 -20.88 6.93
CA PHE A 595 -36.65 -19.70 6.61
C PHE A 595 -35.63 -20.00 5.50
N GLU A 596 -35.48 -19.09 4.54
CA GLU A 596 -34.55 -19.24 3.42
C GLU A 596 -33.33 -18.31 3.54
N ASP A 597 -33.53 -17.08 4.05
CA ASP A 597 -32.45 -16.12 4.20
C ASP A 597 -32.72 -15.14 5.34
N VAL A 598 -31.64 -14.56 5.86
CA VAL A 598 -31.64 -13.53 6.89
C VAL A 598 -30.70 -12.41 6.47
N TYR A 599 -31.14 -11.17 6.61
CA TYR A 599 -30.37 -9.98 6.32
C TYR A 599 -30.35 -9.05 7.53
N TYR A 600 -29.18 -8.59 7.92
CA TYR A 600 -29.05 -7.54 8.94
C TYR A 600 -29.04 -6.16 8.28
N HIS A 601 -30.02 -5.32 8.61
CA HIS A 601 -30.09 -3.94 8.13
C HIS A 601 -29.44 -3.00 9.15
N GLU A 602 -28.28 -2.46 8.80
CA GLU A 602 -27.47 -1.63 9.70
C GLU A 602 -28.17 -0.31 10.08
N GLU A 603 -28.88 0.33 9.16
CA GLU A 603 -29.54 1.62 9.43
C GLU A 603 -30.67 1.49 10.45
N GLU A 604 -31.46 0.41 10.37
CA GLU A 604 -32.57 0.15 11.32
C GLU A 604 -32.14 -0.68 12.53
N GLN A 605 -30.92 -1.23 12.54
CA GLN A 605 -30.42 -2.13 13.58
C GLN A 605 -31.34 -3.35 13.81
N LYS A 606 -31.92 -3.89 12.72
CA LYS A 606 -32.88 -5.00 12.71
C LYS A 606 -32.44 -6.12 11.78
N PHE A 607 -32.84 -7.34 12.11
CA PHE A 607 -32.76 -8.49 11.21
C PHE A 607 -34.06 -8.66 10.44
N TYR A 608 -33.96 -8.97 9.17
CA TYR A 608 -35.05 -9.30 8.27
C TYR A 608 -34.90 -10.75 7.82
N ALA A 609 -35.87 -11.59 8.11
CA ALA A 609 -35.88 -12.99 7.70
C ALA A 609 -36.99 -13.25 6.70
N ILE A 610 -36.68 -13.94 5.61
CA ILE A 610 -37.63 -14.35 4.59
C ILE A 610 -37.85 -15.86 4.62
N THR A 611 -39.09 -16.28 4.41
CA THR A 611 -39.45 -17.69 4.33
C THR A 611 -39.67 -18.15 2.88
N HIS A 612 -39.75 -19.47 2.68
CA HIS A 612 -40.07 -20.05 1.38
C HIS A 612 -41.48 -19.65 0.88
N PHE A 613 -42.39 -19.18 1.75
CA PHE A 613 -43.67 -18.57 1.36
C PHE A 613 -43.57 -17.06 1.06
N SER A 614 -42.36 -16.49 1.00
CA SER A 614 -42.09 -15.05 0.86
C SER A 614 -42.67 -14.17 1.97
N ARG A 615 -42.96 -14.76 3.13
CA ARG A 615 -43.24 -13.98 4.34
C ARG A 615 -41.96 -13.32 4.81
N VAL A 616 -42.04 -12.05 5.22
CA VAL A 616 -40.91 -11.31 5.79
C VAL A 616 -41.23 -10.87 7.20
N LEU A 617 -40.32 -11.20 8.11
CA LEU A 617 -40.33 -10.72 9.49
C LEU A 617 -39.15 -9.79 9.72
N ALA A 618 -39.35 -8.74 10.50
CA ALA A 618 -38.27 -7.96 11.10
C ALA A 618 -38.23 -8.17 12.61
N PHE A 619 -37.05 -8.21 13.21
CA PHE A 619 -36.89 -8.36 14.66
C PHE A 619 -35.56 -7.77 15.13
N ASP A 620 -35.44 -7.50 16.42
CA ASP A 620 -34.24 -6.90 17.01
C ASP A 620 -33.10 -7.91 17.27
N HIS A 621 -31.99 -7.40 17.78
CA HIS A 621 -30.80 -8.18 18.13
C HIS A 621 -31.01 -9.24 19.25
N ASN A 622 -32.17 -9.26 19.90
CA ASN A 622 -32.55 -10.28 20.88
C ASN A 622 -33.53 -11.31 20.31
N GLY A 623 -33.89 -11.22 19.04
CA GLY A 623 -34.99 -12.01 18.47
C GLY A 623 -36.36 -11.58 19.00
N GLN A 624 -36.47 -10.37 19.55
CA GLN A 624 -37.70 -9.80 20.10
C GLN A 624 -38.26 -8.72 19.17
N ASN A 625 -39.37 -8.11 19.57
CA ASN A 625 -40.01 -7.03 18.82
C ASN A 625 -40.32 -7.43 17.36
N VAL A 626 -40.85 -8.64 17.18
CA VAL A 626 -41.12 -9.23 15.88
C VAL A 626 -42.25 -8.48 15.17
N GLU A 627 -41.95 -7.97 13.98
CA GLU A 627 -42.85 -7.22 13.11
C GLU A 627 -43.05 -7.99 11.81
N MET A 628 -44.30 -8.11 11.35
CA MET A 628 -44.61 -8.72 10.05
C MET A 628 -44.54 -7.64 8.96
N ILE A 629 -43.50 -7.69 8.16
CA ILE A 629 -43.26 -6.74 7.06
C ILE A 629 -44.05 -7.13 5.81
N CYS A 630 -44.12 -8.44 5.52
CA CYS A 630 -44.87 -8.97 4.39
C CYS A 630 -45.50 -10.32 4.78
N PRO A 631 -46.81 -10.53 4.55
CA PRO A 631 -47.48 -11.81 4.80
C PRO A 631 -47.04 -12.88 3.78
N PRO A 632 -47.33 -14.17 4.05
CA PRO A 632 -47.07 -15.25 3.09
C PRO A 632 -47.95 -15.12 1.85
N ILE A 633 -47.44 -15.59 0.70
CA ILE A 633 -48.22 -15.71 -0.53
C ILE A 633 -49.20 -16.91 -0.39
N GLN A 634 -50.48 -16.71 -0.74
CA GLN A 634 -51.56 -17.68 -0.45
C GLN A 634 -51.65 -18.89 -1.39
N ASP A 635 -50.94 -18.91 -2.52
CA ASP A 635 -51.12 -19.94 -3.55
C ASP A 635 -50.06 -21.05 -3.45
N HIS A 636 -50.46 -22.21 -2.92
CA HIS A 636 -49.56 -23.34 -2.61
C HIS A 636 -49.15 -24.19 -3.82
N TYR A 637 -49.86 -24.07 -4.94
CA TYR A 637 -49.64 -24.92 -6.11
C TYR A 637 -48.54 -24.40 -7.04
N THR A 638 -48.00 -23.20 -6.79
CA THR A 638 -46.98 -22.54 -7.61
C THR A 638 -45.58 -22.50 -6.97
N ILE A 639 -45.42 -23.05 -5.77
CA ILE A 639 -44.17 -22.97 -5.01
C ILE A 639 -43.25 -24.12 -5.43
N ASN A 640 -42.23 -23.76 -6.20
CA ASN A 640 -41.12 -24.64 -6.56
C ASN A 640 -40.28 -24.90 -5.30
N SER A 641 -40.15 -26.17 -4.88
CA SER A 641 -39.29 -26.55 -3.74
C SER A 641 -37.83 -26.21 -3.98
N ASN A 642 -37.43 -26.04 -5.24
CA ASN A 642 -36.04 -25.79 -5.64
C ASN A 642 -35.83 -24.30 -5.95
N CYS A 643 -36.48 -23.43 -5.18
CA CYS A 643 -36.40 -21.98 -5.31
C CYS A 643 -35.76 -21.37 -4.05
N LYS A 644 -34.52 -20.89 -4.18
CA LYS A 644 -33.84 -20.15 -3.12
C LYS A 644 -34.32 -18.70 -3.10
N LYS A 645 -34.51 -18.15 -1.91
CA LYS A 645 -34.95 -16.77 -1.72
C LYS A 645 -33.94 -16.00 -0.90
N TYR A 646 -33.51 -14.86 -1.41
CA TYR A 646 -32.62 -13.93 -0.71
C TYR A 646 -33.34 -12.62 -0.47
N ILE A 647 -32.96 -11.92 0.60
CA ILE A 647 -33.54 -10.63 0.96
C ILE A 647 -32.44 -9.59 1.20
N PHE A 648 -32.69 -8.35 0.77
CA PHE A 648 -31.69 -7.28 0.82
C PHE A 648 -32.34 -5.90 0.72
N PHE A 649 -31.77 -4.88 1.37
CA PHE A 649 -32.18 -3.49 1.19
C PHE A 649 -31.26 -2.78 0.19
N LEU A 650 -31.81 -2.30 -0.93
CA LEU A 650 -31.10 -1.44 -1.87
C LEU A 650 -31.71 -0.03 -1.82
N MET A 651 -30.90 0.96 -1.41
CA MET A 651 -31.31 2.37 -1.30
C MET A 651 -32.65 2.55 -0.55
N GLY A 652 -32.78 1.88 0.61
CA GLY A 652 -33.99 1.93 1.45
C GLY A 652 -35.18 1.11 0.92
N THR A 653 -35.06 0.46 -0.25
CA THR A 653 -36.09 -0.42 -0.80
C THR A 653 -35.78 -1.88 -0.50
N LEU A 654 -36.74 -2.59 0.09
CA LEU A 654 -36.60 -4.02 0.34
C LEU A 654 -36.79 -4.83 -0.95
N LEU A 655 -35.75 -5.58 -1.31
CA LEU A 655 -35.72 -6.46 -2.47
C LEU A 655 -35.73 -7.93 -2.04
N LYS A 656 -36.38 -8.76 -2.85
CA LYS A 656 -36.33 -10.22 -2.82
C LYS A 656 -35.74 -10.71 -4.12
N ILE A 657 -34.79 -11.63 -4.02
CA ILE A 657 -34.22 -12.36 -5.17
C ILE A 657 -34.72 -13.80 -5.09
N GLU A 658 -35.36 -14.28 -6.15
CA GLU A 658 -35.78 -15.67 -6.30
C GLU A 658 -34.87 -16.36 -7.33
N ARG A 659 -34.26 -17.47 -6.93
CA ARG A 659 -33.34 -18.26 -7.75
C ARG A 659 -33.88 -19.68 -7.89
N ASP A 660 -34.34 -20.01 -9.09
CA ASP A 660 -34.83 -21.35 -9.41
C ASP A 660 -33.71 -22.25 -9.94
N ILE A 661 -33.61 -23.42 -9.34
CA ILE A 661 -32.56 -24.41 -9.61
C ILE A 661 -33.22 -25.70 -10.08
N ILE A 662 -32.68 -26.32 -11.14
CA ILE A 662 -33.07 -27.68 -11.55
C ILE A 662 -31.97 -28.66 -11.19
N ILE A 663 -32.36 -29.90 -10.92
CA ILE A 663 -31.44 -31.00 -10.64
C ILE A 663 -31.32 -31.86 -11.91
N ILE A 664 -30.11 -32.03 -12.41
CA ILE A 664 -29.77 -32.75 -13.63
C ILE A 664 -28.99 -34.01 -13.24
N ALA A 665 -29.34 -35.17 -13.79
CA ALA A 665 -28.58 -36.42 -13.58
C ALA A 665 -27.35 -36.46 -14.50
N LEU A 666 -26.18 -36.76 -13.93
CA LEU A 666 -24.92 -36.89 -14.68
C LEU A 666 -24.73 -38.33 -15.21
N PRO A 667 -24.20 -38.54 -16.43
CA PRO A 667 -24.13 -39.86 -17.07
C PRO A 667 -23.17 -40.86 -16.40
N ILE A 668 -22.29 -40.41 -15.51
CA ILE A 668 -21.22 -41.20 -14.92
C ILE A 668 -21.36 -41.11 -13.39
N ASN A 669 -21.66 -42.25 -12.73
CA ASN A 669 -21.67 -42.49 -11.27
C ASN A 669 -22.89 -42.06 -10.42
N GLU A 670 -24.14 -42.09 -10.90
CA GLU A 670 -25.33 -41.77 -10.06
C GLU A 670 -25.25 -40.40 -9.35
N ARG A 671 -24.60 -39.42 -9.99
CA ARG A 671 -24.42 -38.07 -9.43
C ARG A 671 -25.45 -37.12 -10.01
N TYR A 672 -25.82 -36.11 -9.22
CA TYR A 672 -26.71 -35.03 -9.64
C TYR A 672 -25.96 -33.71 -9.66
N ALA A 673 -26.39 -32.76 -10.51
CA ALA A 673 -25.90 -31.39 -10.57
C ALA A 673 -27.08 -30.41 -10.57
N GLY A 674 -27.06 -29.45 -9.66
CA GLY A 674 -27.95 -28.30 -9.60
C GLY A 674 -27.49 -27.24 -10.58
N LYS A 675 -28.41 -26.71 -11.38
CA LYS A 675 -28.15 -25.60 -12.30
C LYS A 675 -29.23 -24.53 -12.19
N THR A 676 -28.80 -23.28 -12.08
CA THR A 676 -29.72 -22.15 -12.06
C THR A 676 -30.34 -21.96 -13.45
N ILE A 677 -31.67 -21.86 -13.49
CA ILE A 677 -32.40 -21.67 -14.75
C ILE A 677 -33.12 -20.34 -14.82
N ARG A 678 -33.39 -19.71 -13.67
CA ARG A 678 -34.10 -18.45 -13.59
C ARG A 678 -33.70 -17.70 -12.34
N ILE A 679 -33.45 -16.41 -12.50
CA ILE A 679 -33.32 -15.46 -11.40
C ILE A 679 -34.36 -14.37 -11.63
N SER A 680 -35.09 -14.00 -10.57
CA SER A 680 -36.07 -12.92 -10.59
C SER A 680 -35.83 -12.00 -9.41
N VAL A 681 -35.84 -10.68 -9.66
CA VAL A 681 -35.71 -9.67 -8.62
C VAL A 681 -37.07 -8.98 -8.47
N LEU A 682 -37.53 -8.86 -7.23
CA LEU A 682 -38.79 -8.23 -6.88
C LEU A 682 -38.54 -7.18 -5.80
N LYS A 683 -39.14 -6.00 -5.94
CA LYS A 683 -39.18 -4.98 -4.90
C LYS A 683 -40.48 -5.08 -4.12
N LEU A 684 -40.43 -4.79 -2.82
CA LEU A 684 -41.62 -4.67 -2.00
C LEU A 684 -42.19 -3.25 -2.15
N GLU A 685 -43.40 -3.14 -2.67
CA GLU A 685 -44.12 -1.86 -2.72
C GLU A 685 -45.00 -1.73 -1.47
N GLN A 686 -44.83 -0.63 -0.74
CA GLN A 686 -45.74 -0.28 0.36
C GLN A 686 -46.99 0.37 -0.23
N ASP A 687 -48.15 -0.20 0.06
CA ASP A 687 -49.42 0.31 -0.43
C ASP A 687 -49.78 1.61 0.32
N VAL A 688 -49.84 2.73 -0.40
CA VAL A 688 -50.00 4.09 0.18
C VAL A 688 -51.43 4.34 0.69
N VAL A 689 -52.38 3.43 0.42
CA VAL A 689 -53.77 3.56 0.87
C VAL A 689 -53.96 2.79 2.17
N ALA A 690 -53.89 3.52 3.28
CA ALA A 690 -54.21 3.06 4.63
C ALA A 690 -55.70 2.68 4.78
N SER A 691 -56.13 1.59 4.15
CA SER A 691 -57.40 0.91 4.44
C SER A 691 -57.12 -0.52 4.87
N SER A 692 -56.85 -0.69 6.16
CA SER A 692 -56.98 -1.87 7.06
C SER A 692 -56.83 -3.33 6.59
N SER A 693 -56.42 -3.66 5.35
CA SER A 693 -56.17 -5.04 4.91
C SER A 693 -55.41 -5.19 3.60
N SER A 694 -54.79 -4.14 3.06
CA SER A 694 -53.95 -4.25 1.86
C SER A 694 -52.50 -4.50 2.28
N PHE A 695 -52.01 -5.72 2.06
CA PHE A 695 -50.64 -6.09 2.37
C PHE A 695 -49.69 -5.71 1.23
N SER A 696 -48.44 -5.37 1.57
CA SER A 696 -47.38 -5.05 0.62
C SER A 696 -47.23 -6.12 -0.46
N GLN A 697 -47.16 -5.70 -1.72
CA GLN A 697 -47.07 -6.59 -2.88
C GLN A 697 -45.65 -6.59 -3.45
N TRP A 698 -45.20 -7.77 -3.88
CA TRP A 698 -43.94 -7.95 -4.59
C TRP A 698 -44.11 -7.61 -6.07
N THR A 699 -43.35 -6.64 -6.57
CA THR A 699 -43.37 -6.21 -7.97
C THR A 699 -42.01 -6.52 -8.62
N SER A 700 -42.01 -7.24 -9.75
CA SER A 700 -40.77 -7.61 -10.44
C SER A 700 -40.08 -6.38 -11.04
N ILE A 701 -38.75 -6.34 -10.92
CA ILE A 701 -37.88 -5.33 -11.52
C ILE A 701 -36.85 -5.99 -12.43
N LYS A 702 -36.41 -5.26 -13.46
CA LYS A 702 -35.40 -5.69 -14.44
C LYS A 702 -34.19 -4.76 -14.51
N ASP A 703 -34.17 -3.77 -13.63
CA ASP A 703 -33.15 -2.73 -13.63
C ASP A 703 -32.80 -2.37 -12.18
N LEU A 704 -31.54 -2.60 -11.84
CA LEU A 704 -30.90 -2.21 -10.57
C LEU A 704 -30.12 -0.90 -10.72
N GLY A 705 -30.16 -0.27 -11.90
CA GLY A 705 -29.32 0.86 -12.27
C GLY A 705 -27.85 0.44 -12.35
N ASP A 706 -26.99 1.26 -11.77
CA ASP A 706 -25.55 1.05 -11.74
C ASP A 706 -25.10 0.07 -10.64
N PHE A 707 -26.03 -0.65 -10.00
CA PHE A 707 -25.72 -1.61 -8.93
C PHE A 707 -25.71 -3.06 -9.43
N SER A 708 -24.91 -3.88 -8.76
CA SER A 708 -24.92 -5.34 -8.88
C SER A 708 -25.00 -5.99 -7.51
N LEU A 709 -25.72 -7.11 -7.41
CA LEU A 709 -25.97 -7.82 -6.16
C LEU A 709 -25.19 -9.14 -6.11
N PHE A 710 -24.70 -9.51 -4.93
CA PHE A 710 -23.95 -10.72 -4.67
C PHE A 710 -24.72 -11.60 -3.67
N VAL A 711 -25.23 -12.73 -4.15
CA VAL A 711 -26.05 -13.67 -3.37
C VAL A 711 -25.34 -15.01 -3.19
N GLY A 712 -25.58 -15.65 -2.04
CA GLY A 712 -24.95 -16.91 -1.68
C GLY A 712 -25.13 -17.28 -0.20
N CYS A 713 -24.22 -18.11 0.31
CA CYS A 713 -24.11 -18.38 1.75
C CYS A 713 -23.65 -17.15 2.55
N ASN A 714 -23.14 -16.10 1.90
CA ASN A 714 -22.83 -14.80 2.50
C ASN A 714 -24.09 -13.97 2.78
N GLN A 715 -24.00 -12.97 3.67
CA GLN A 715 -25.04 -11.94 3.70
C GLN A 715 -25.06 -11.21 2.35
N THR A 716 -26.24 -11.05 1.75
CA THR A 716 -26.39 -10.37 0.46
C THR A 716 -25.86 -8.94 0.54
N PHE A 717 -25.06 -8.53 -0.45
CA PHE A 717 -24.53 -7.17 -0.54
C PHE A 717 -24.59 -6.64 -1.98
N SER A 718 -24.46 -5.33 -2.13
CA SER A 718 -24.46 -4.64 -3.42
C SER A 718 -23.17 -3.86 -3.67
N LEU A 719 -22.74 -3.77 -4.93
CA LEU A 719 -21.68 -2.87 -5.37
C LEU A 719 -22.19 -1.93 -6.45
N HIS A 720 -21.78 -0.66 -6.36
CA HIS A 720 -22.04 0.34 -7.40
C HIS A 720 -20.91 0.34 -8.43
N HIS A 721 -21.26 0.47 -9.71
CA HIS A 721 -20.31 0.40 -10.82
C HIS A 721 -19.22 1.48 -10.77
N THR A 722 -19.52 2.68 -10.27
CA THR A 722 -18.48 3.72 -10.10
C THR A 722 -17.50 3.41 -8.98
N THR A 723 -17.86 2.52 -8.05
CA THR A 723 -16.98 2.07 -6.97
C THR A 723 -16.07 0.92 -7.44
N VAL A 724 -16.58 0.05 -8.33
CA VAL A 724 -15.81 -1.07 -8.91
C VAL A 724 -16.15 -1.20 -10.40
N PRO A 725 -15.46 -0.46 -11.29
CA PRO A 725 -15.78 -0.41 -12.73
C PRO A 725 -15.67 -1.77 -13.44
N GLU A 726 -14.89 -2.70 -12.88
CA GLU A 726 -14.63 -4.01 -13.47
C GLU A 726 -15.80 -4.98 -13.30
N ILE A 727 -16.66 -4.72 -12.30
CA ILE A 727 -17.92 -5.41 -12.06
C ILE A 727 -18.99 -4.81 -12.97
N ARG A 728 -19.63 -5.67 -13.77
CA ARG A 728 -20.72 -5.27 -14.65
C ARG A 728 -21.91 -4.79 -13.81
N PRO A 729 -22.53 -3.63 -14.12
CA PRO A 729 -23.76 -3.16 -13.47
C PRO A 729 -24.96 -4.03 -13.85
N ASN A 730 -26.06 -3.87 -13.13
CA ASN A 730 -27.34 -4.55 -13.37
C ASN A 730 -27.21 -6.09 -13.47
N CYS A 731 -26.36 -6.68 -12.63
CA CYS A 731 -26.10 -8.12 -12.61
C CYS A 731 -26.30 -8.73 -11.21
N ILE A 732 -26.70 -10.00 -11.17
CA ILE A 732 -26.76 -10.82 -9.95
C ILE A 732 -25.65 -11.86 -10.01
N TYR A 733 -24.66 -11.74 -9.13
CA TYR A 733 -23.58 -12.69 -8.94
C TYR A 733 -24.01 -13.73 -7.90
N PHE A 734 -23.95 -15.01 -8.25
CA PHE A 734 -24.41 -16.11 -7.40
C PHE A 734 -23.31 -17.18 -7.25
N SER A 735 -23.24 -17.82 -6.08
CA SER A 735 -22.15 -18.76 -5.75
C SER A 735 -22.53 -19.98 -4.89
N ASP A 736 -23.74 -20.05 -4.35
CA ASP A 736 -24.16 -21.14 -3.45
C ASP A 736 -24.90 -22.30 -4.14
N HIS A 737 -25.08 -23.40 -3.40
CA HIS A 737 -25.64 -24.67 -3.86
C HIS A 737 -27.07 -24.91 -3.33
N LEU A 738 -27.74 -25.91 -3.91
CA LEU A 738 -29.05 -26.39 -3.41
C LEU A 738 -28.85 -27.22 -2.13
N ASP A 739 -29.63 -26.96 -1.07
CA ASP A 739 -29.52 -27.58 0.26
C ASP A 739 -30.02 -29.04 0.36
N GLU A 740 -30.23 -29.74 -0.76
CA GLU A 740 -30.87 -31.05 -0.71
C GLU A 740 -29.91 -32.18 -0.30
N LEU A 741 -30.07 -32.63 0.96
CA LEU A 741 -30.15 -34.00 1.51
C LEU A 741 -29.23 -35.14 0.99
N SER A 742 -28.38 -34.96 -0.02
CA SER A 742 -27.52 -36.03 -0.54
C SER A 742 -26.09 -35.55 -0.82
N PRO A 743 -25.08 -36.21 -0.22
CA PRO A 743 -23.66 -35.89 -0.43
C PRO A 743 -23.15 -36.22 -1.86
N ASN A 744 -24.04 -36.71 -2.74
CA ASN A 744 -23.72 -37.14 -4.11
C ASN A 744 -23.94 -36.05 -5.18
N VAL A 745 -24.38 -34.85 -4.79
CA VAL A 745 -24.62 -33.74 -5.71
C VAL A 745 -23.37 -32.88 -5.84
N VAL A 746 -22.74 -32.88 -7.03
CA VAL A 746 -21.54 -32.07 -7.32
C VAL A 746 -22.01 -30.76 -7.98
N ASN A 747 -21.90 -29.65 -7.26
CA ASN A 747 -22.49 -28.36 -7.70
C ASN A 747 -21.45 -27.24 -7.79
N HIS A 748 -21.05 -26.91 -9.02
CA HIS A 748 -20.40 -25.63 -9.36
C HIS A 748 -21.44 -24.72 -10.01
N ASP A 749 -22.46 -24.29 -9.25
CA ASP A 749 -23.48 -23.37 -9.74
C ASP A 749 -23.11 -21.93 -9.32
N ALA A 750 -22.06 -21.41 -9.95
CA ALA A 750 -21.52 -20.08 -9.71
C ALA A 750 -21.37 -19.30 -11.02
N GLY A 751 -21.82 -18.06 -11.02
CA GLY A 751 -21.85 -17.21 -12.20
C GLY A 751 -22.46 -15.85 -11.93
N PHE A 752 -22.81 -15.15 -12.99
CA PHE A 752 -23.66 -13.98 -12.91
C PHE A 752 -24.80 -14.01 -13.93
N PHE A 753 -25.90 -13.40 -13.56
CA PHE A 753 -27.08 -13.21 -14.39
C PHE A 753 -27.24 -11.73 -14.73
N ASP A 754 -27.23 -11.41 -16.01
CA ASP A 754 -27.44 -10.05 -16.52
C ASP A 754 -28.95 -9.79 -16.61
N LEU A 755 -29.45 -8.85 -15.80
CA LEU A 755 -30.89 -8.55 -15.73
C LEU A 755 -31.40 -7.89 -17.01
N HIS A 756 -30.53 -7.21 -17.76
CA HIS A 756 -30.91 -6.46 -18.94
C HIS A 756 -31.28 -7.38 -20.11
N ASN A 757 -30.41 -8.36 -20.41
CA ASN A 757 -30.62 -9.31 -21.51
C ASN A 757 -31.20 -10.67 -21.05
N GLY A 758 -31.22 -10.94 -19.74
CA GLY A 758 -31.68 -12.20 -19.18
C GLY A 758 -30.74 -13.38 -19.44
N CYS A 759 -29.44 -13.12 -19.64
CA CYS A 759 -28.44 -14.14 -19.93
C CYS A 759 -27.66 -14.56 -18.68
N PHE A 760 -27.35 -15.85 -18.61
CA PHE A 760 -26.44 -16.42 -17.60
C PHE A 760 -25.02 -16.49 -18.15
N HIS A 761 -24.06 -16.15 -17.30
CA HIS A 761 -22.63 -16.30 -17.54
C HIS A 761 -22.02 -17.09 -16.39
N TYR A 762 -21.61 -18.33 -16.65
CA TYR A 762 -21.01 -19.21 -15.65
C TYR A 762 -19.50 -19.03 -15.61
N PHE A 763 -18.92 -19.17 -14.41
CA PHE A 763 -17.48 -18.97 -14.22
C PHE A 763 -16.62 -20.18 -14.59
N SER A 764 -17.18 -21.39 -14.56
CA SER A 764 -16.49 -22.60 -14.98
C SER A 764 -17.47 -23.58 -15.62
N ASP A 765 -17.08 -24.13 -16.77
CA ASP A 765 -17.78 -25.24 -17.46
C ASP A 765 -17.16 -26.61 -17.12
N SER A 766 -16.14 -26.69 -16.25
CA SER A 766 -15.34 -27.91 -16.09
C SER A 766 -15.95 -28.93 -15.11
N GLU A 767 -16.42 -30.05 -15.64
CA GLU A 767 -16.95 -31.24 -14.95
C GLU A 767 -15.93 -31.98 -14.03
N SER A 768 -14.73 -31.45 -13.80
CA SER A 768 -13.59 -32.19 -13.24
C SER A 768 -13.14 -31.82 -11.82
N GLN A 769 -13.69 -30.78 -11.20
CA GLN A 769 -13.28 -30.38 -9.85
C GLN A 769 -14.20 -30.99 -8.79
N LEU A 770 -13.67 -31.94 -8.02
CA LEU A 770 -14.37 -32.59 -6.92
C LEU A 770 -14.18 -31.76 -5.64
N ASN A 771 -15.33 -31.37 -5.09
CA ASN A 771 -15.64 -31.13 -3.69
C ASN A 771 -14.90 -29.99 -2.96
N TRP A 772 -15.73 -28.99 -2.58
CA TRP A 772 -15.68 -28.29 -1.30
C TRP A 772 -14.46 -27.39 -1.00
N PRO A 773 -14.61 -26.31 -0.20
CA PRO A 773 -15.85 -25.78 0.39
C PRO A 773 -16.79 -25.12 -0.63
N PRO A 774 -18.06 -24.85 -0.27
CA PRO A 774 -18.97 -24.08 -1.12
C PRO A 774 -18.35 -22.70 -1.42
N SER A 775 -18.53 -22.25 -2.66
CA SER A 775 -18.05 -20.94 -3.07
C SER A 775 -18.78 -19.85 -2.29
N ILE A 776 -18.02 -18.91 -1.73
CA ILE A 776 -18.55 -17.83 -0.89
C ILE A 776 -17.97 -16.51 -1.38
N TRP A 777 -18.84 -15.50 -1.47
CA TRP A 777 -18.42 -14.13 -1.73
C TRP A 777 -17.70 -13.56 -0.50
N PHE A 778 -16.51 -13.02 -0.71
CA PHE A 778 -15.68 -12.43 0.33
C PHE A 778 -15.30 -11.01 -0.07
N MET A 779 -15.60 -10.04 0.79
CA MET A 779 -15.20 -8.66 0.61
C MET A 779 -14.03 -8.36 1.55
N PRO A 780 -12.78 -8.44 1.11
CA PRO A 780 -11.62 -8.30 1.99
C PRO A 780 -11.61 -6.95 2.74
N SER A 781 -11.44 -7.01 4.06
CA SER A 781 -11.39 -5.84 4.95
C SER A 781 -10.47 -6.09 6.15
N LEU A 782 -9.88 -5.02 6.68
CA LEU A 782 -9.05 -5.01 7.89
C LEU A 782 -9.80 -4.54 9.15
N SER A 783 -11.11 -4.29 9.00
CA SER A 783 -12.02 -3.88 10.07
C SER A 783 -12.11 -4.92 11.17
#